data_AF-A0A9X4BHU1-F1
#
_entry.id   AF-A0A9X4BHU1-F1
#
_cell.length_a   1.000
_cell.length_b   1.000
_cell.length_c   1.000
_cell.angle_alpha   90.00
_cell.angle_beta   90.00
_cell.angle_gamma   90.00
#
_symmetry.space_group_name_H-M   'P 1'
#
loop_
_entity.id
_entity.type
_entity.pdbx_description
1 polymer ?
#
loop_
_entity_poly.entity_id
_entity_poly.type
_entity_poly.pdbx_seq_one_letter_code
_entity_poly.pdbx_strand_id
1 'polypeptide(L)'
;MSKRKPRKPHRRKFQAPQRPVNESTKALNCSIEAIRGHLTSINAIDAYLALLVGELWLPNISAQGRQALAASVFVAEKPSAFADRRLITYAEFSEFVTRLHALLPAFPMMEDYVPEVDWGQVRVVFEGTVYRLMYGGSFERMPDFIEAFRLAKTGGAPGQNDLHAVLALQDHLLTNIAQPSDVSGIESGHLEVPPEEFWAQARSALQAIPDVAARLAVSPALVARPGAIPRPDGASFAAKFMSGKLLPFAWLELEGERFPVCPRSLCAAVIQYWDEREARPSGQLERDTTEQTAKFLTKRFRAADIVPGPMRVSLRHPKLADLQVSALLRTRNALWVVVIIDVRRAKDLAAAETRLRALIEEDDGLLAQNLATGQLLHMPLQGRPAGAVRVIVAIVAPIAGASVAVPHSSAARTLFLVDLVSIVESVKRVQDFEGFFAFVDANEESASPFTSPMDHFAAYRHSHGVLIGGAIRPNMIMLDPHGGSNFRFEKLREFWASAPRRFPDDEPTTWSVEPTEGTLRQLIHRSRPQLSWCADRVVPTLHFMLDVEAQDLELAHGKLLELFVHCVADAWNERAELFPTDLLAHQRIVTHCRANLDRLPSERGGEPSTDPLLTAWSIRERNADSLVVDVEVDLSQVAFGLEDTADARFEAFCAGEWLRGRAPWWARPWMSRCCEIWRRRRTERLASPSHKRSGP
;
A
#
# COMPACT_ATOMS: atom_id res chain seq x y z
N MET A 1 -8.95 28.95 -62.48
CA MET A 1 -7.67 28.20 -62.58
C MET A 1 -6.57 28.99 -61.87
N SER A 2 -5.99 28.42 -60.80
CA SER A 2 -4.55 28.39 -60.48
C SER A 2 -4.35 28.21 -58.97
N LYS A 3 -3.86 27.03 -58.58
CA LYS A 3 -3.52 26.61 -57.23
C LYS A 3 -2.15 27.21 -56.86
N ARG A 4 -2.06 28.05 -55.83
CA ARG A 4 -0.80 28.31 -55.12
C ARG A 4 -0.81 27.57 -53.78
N LYS A 5 -0.01 26.50 -53.71
CA LYS A 5 0.29 25.79 -52.45
C LYS A 5 1.18 26.67 -51.56
N PRO A 6 0.93 26.74 -50.24
CA PRO A 6 1.88 27.35 -49.31
C PRO A 6 3.10 26.44 -49.12
N ARG A 7 4.30 27.05 -49.08
CA ARG A 7 5.58 26.37 -48.82
C ARG A 7 5.61 25.86 -47.37
N LYS A 8 5.93 24.58 -47.17
CA LYS A 8 6.19 23.98 -45.86
C LYS A 8 7.46 24.60 -45.24
N PRO A 9 7.50 24.87 -43.92
CA PRO A 9 8.71 25.30 -43.24
C PRO A 9 9.74 24.16 -43.17
N HIS A 10 11.01 24.48 -43.44
CA HIS A 10 12.12 23.54 -43.33
C HIS A 10 12.32 23.14 -41.86
N ARG A 11 11.93 21.90 -41.52
CA ARG A 11 12.26 21.25 -40.25
C ARG A 11 13.76 20.90 -40.29
N ARG A 12 14.62 21.70 -39.65
CA ARG A 12 16.01 21.31 -39.37
C ARG A 12 15.95 20.08 -38.47
N LYS A 13 16.38 18.92 -38.99
CA LYS A 13 16.59 17.72 -38.18
C LYS A 13 17.79 18.00 -37.27
N PHE A 14 17.54 18.10 -35.97
CA PHE A 14 18.60 18.03 -34.98
C PHE A 14 19.15 16.59 -35.03
N GLN A 15 20.32 16.39 -35.64
CA GLN A 15 21.07 15.14 -35.52
C GLN A 15 21.93 15.26 -34.27
N ALA A 16 21.50 14.61 -33.19
CA ALA A 16 22.42 14.29 -32.11
C ALA A 16 23.57 13.43 -32.67
N PRO A 17 24.83 13.61 -32.23
CA PRO A 17 25.92 12.76 -32.66
C PRO A 17 25.65 11.32 -32.22
N GLN A 18 25.29 10.46 -33.17
CA GLN A 18 25.18 9.03 -32.94
C GLN A 18 26.61 8.47 -32.81
N ARG A 19 27.05 8.19 -31.57
CA ARG A 19 28.09 7.17 -31.39
C ARG A 19 27.60 5.90 -32.11
N PRO A 20 28.40 5.29 -32.99
CA PRO A 20 27.95 4.09 -33.69
C PRO A 20 27.64 3.02 -32.64
N VAL A 21 26.41 2.48 -32.68
CA VAL A 21 25.86 1.50 -31.70
C VAL A 21 26.84 0.35 -31.39
N ASN A 22 27.69 -0.01 -32.36
CA ASN A 22 28.74 -1.03 -32.21
C ASN A 22 29.86 -0.67 -31.21
N GLU A 23 30.18 0.61 -30.99
CA GLU A 23 31.22 1.02 -30.04
C GLU A 23 30.72 0.94 -28.59
N SER A 24 29.49 1.38 -28.33
CA SER A 24 28.87 1.30 -27.00
C SER A 24 28.72 -0.15 -26.54
N THR A 25 28.28 -1.05 -27.43
CA THR A 25 28.17 -2.49 -27.13
C THR A 25 29.53 -3.11 -26.82
N LYS A 26 30.59 -2.76 -27.57
CA LYS A 26 31.95 -3.26 -27.31
C LYS A 26 32.47 -2.77 -25.97
N ALA A 27 32.29 -1.49 -25.64
CA ALA A 27 32.72 -0.93 -24.36
C ALA A 27 32.02 -1.61 -23.17
N LEU A 28 30.72 -1.88 -23.27
CA LEU A 28 29.98 -2.60 -22.25
C LEU A 28 30.49 -4.04 -22.09
N ASN A 29 30.76 -4.76 -23.19
CA ASN A 29 31.34 -6.10 -23.13
C ASN A 29 32.73 -6.13 -22.47
N CYS A 30 33.58 -5.13 -22.74
CA CYS A 30 34.87 -5.01 -22.04
C CYS A 30 34.68 -4.78 -20.54
N SER A 31 33.70 -3.95 -20.16
CA SER A 31 33.37 -3.71 -18.76
C SER A 31 32.87 -4.98 -18.07
N ILE A 32 32.01 -5.76 -18.74
CA ILE A 32 31.51 -7.06 -18.25
C ILE A 32 32.66 -8.03 -17.93
N GLU A 33 33.66 -8.15 -18.83
CA GLU A 33 34.82 -9.01 -18.57
C GLU A 33 35.72 -8.51 -17.44
N ALA A 34 35.87 -7.19 -17.29
CA ALA A 34 36.63 -6.60 -16.19
C ALA A 34 35.93 -6.82 -14.84
N ILE A 35 34.60 -6.59 -14.78
CA ILE A 35 33.77 -6.88 -13.61
C ILE A 35 33.87 -8.35 -13.24
N ARG A 36 33.77 -9.25 -14.24
CA ARG A 36 33.93 -10.70 -14.02
C ARG A 36 35.27 -11.00 -13.36
N GLY A 37 36.38 -10.54 -13.95
CA GLY A 37 37.72 -10.79 -13.41
C GLY A 37 37.89 -10.29 -11.98
N HIS A 38 37.29 -9.15 -11.64
CA HIS A 38 37.30 -8.59 -10.29
C HIS A 38 36.45 -9.41 -9.31
N LEU A 39 35.21 -9.75 -9.67
CA LEU A 39 34.31 -10.56 -8.84
C LEU A 39 34.87 -11.96 -8.55
N THR A 40 35.53 -12.58 -9.53
CA THR A 40 36.12 -13.91 -9.38
C THR A 40 37.47 -13.92 -8.64
N SER A 41 38.02 -12.75 -8.29
CA SER A 41 39.32 -12.64 -7.59
C SER A 41 39.26 -12.99 -6.10
N ILE A 42 38.06 -13.19 -5.57
CA ILE A 42 37.76 -13.50 -4.17
C ILE A 42 36.71 -14.62 -4.08
N ASN A 43 36.44 -15.08 -2.86
CA ASN A 43 35.45 -16.11 -2.56
C ASN A 43 34.03 -15.68 -2.96
N ALA A 44 33.26 -16.64 -3.49
CA ALA A 44 31.91 -16.41 -4.02
C ALA A 44 30.96 -15.79 -2.98
N ILE A 45 30.94 -16.29 -1.74
CA ILE A 45 30.07 -15.76 -0.69
C ILE A 45 30.47 -14.31 -0.36
N ASP A 46 31.76 -14.04 -0.14
CA ASP A 46 32.21 -12.68 0.20
C ASP A 46 31.97 -11.67 -0.95
N ALA A 47 32.17 -12.10 -2.20
CA ALA A 47 31.83 -11.30 -3.38
C ALA A 47 30.32 -10.99 -3.44
N TYR A 48 29.48 -12.00 -3.21
CA TYR A 48 28.04 -11.82 -3.26
C TYR A 48 27.52 -10.94 -2.12
N LEU A 49 28.02 -11.15 -0.90
CA LEU A 49 27.72 -10.29 0.24
C LEU A 49 28.14 -8.84 -0.04
N ALA A 50 29.29 -8.61 -0.68
CA ALA A 50 29.71 -7.26 -1.05
C ALA A 50 28.73 -6.57 -2.02
N LEU A 51 28.18 -7.31 -2.99
CA LEU A 51 27.13 -6.81 -3.89
C LEU A 51 25.85 -6.44 -3.12
N LEU A 52 25.38 -7.33 -2.24
CA LEU A 52 24.19 -7.10 -1.43
C LEU A 52 24.34 -5.92 -0.47
N VAL A 53 25.49 -5.77 0.18
CA VAL A 53 25.78 -4.62 1.05
C VAL A 53 25.73 -3.31 0.23
N GLY A 54 26.31 -3.31 -0.98
CA GLY A 54 26.28 -2.16 -1.87
C GLY A 54 24.87 -1.78 -2.34
N GLU A 55 24.01 -2.78 -2.62
CA GLU A 55 22.61 -2.58 -3.03
C GLU A 55 21.69 -2.12 -1.89
N LEU A 56 21.94 -2.61 -0.67
CA LEU A 56 21.17 -2.25 0.51
C LEU A 56 21.48 -0.84 1.02
N TRP A 57 22.64 -0.27 0.68
CA TRP A 57 23.00 1.09 1.09
C TRP A 57 22.13 2.14 0.38
N LEU A 58 21.32 2.89 1.13
CA LEU A 58 20.34 3.83 0.56
C LEU A 58 20.94 4.87 -0.40
N PRO A 59 22.11 5.50 -0.11
CA PRO A 59 22.74 6.41 -1.06
C PRO A 59 22.99 5.81 -2.46
N ASN A 60 23.11 4.50 -2.59
CA ASN A 60 23.33 3.82 -3.87
C ASN A 60 22.03 3.46 -4.62
N ILE A 61 20.85 3.89 -4.14
CA ILE A 61 19.54 3.43 -4.64
C ILE A 61 19.27 3.80 -6.11
N SER A 62 19.92 4.83 -6.66
CA SER A 62 19.74 5.27 -8.05
C SER A 62 20.62 4.53 -9.05
N ALA A 63 21.55 3.66 -8.61
CA ALA A 63 22.48 2.92 -9.46
C ALA A 63 22.02 1.48 -9.78
N GLN A 64 20.72 1.31 -10.00
CA GLN A 64 20.08 -0.01 -10.15
C GLN A 64 20.59 -0.79 -11.36
N GLY A 65 20.84 -0.10 -12.48
CA GLY A 65 21.36 -0.74 -13.70
C GLY A 65 22.75 -1.32 -13.47
N ARG A 66 23.62 -0.57 -12.81
CA ARG A 66 24.97 -1.02 -12.44
C ARG A 66 24.95 -2.17 -11.44
N GLN A 67 24.13 -2.09 -10.40
CA GLN A 67 23.97 -3.16 -9.41
C GLN A 67 23.44 -4.44 -10.07
N ALA A 68 22.40 -4.33 -10.89
CA ALA A 68 21.83 -5.47 -11.62
C ALA A 68 22.84 -6.08 -12.61
N LEU A 69 23.68 -5.27 -13.27
CA LEU A 69 24.77 -5.77 -14.11
C LEU A 69 25.76 -6.60 -13.29
N ALA A 70 26.24 -6.07 -12.17
CA ALA A 70 27.21 -6.76 -11.31
C ALA A 70 26.66 -8.11 -10.80
N ALA A 71 25.41 -8.11 -10.31
CA ALA A 71 24.71 -9.31 -9.88
C ALA A 71 24.53 -10.32 -11.03
N SER A 72 24.21 -9.85 -12.24
CA SER A 72 24.06 -10.73 -13.41
C SER A 72 25.36 -11.36 -13.85
N VAL A 73 26.47 -10.61 -13.80
CA VAL A 73 27.80 -11.15 -14.06
C VAL A 73 28.15 -12.20 -13.01
N PHE A 74 27.89 -11.94 -11.73
CA PHE A 74 28.12 -12.90 -10.66
C PHE A 74 27.35 -14.21 -10.87
N VAL A 75 26.02 -14.12 -11.07
CA VAL A 75 25.13 -15.30 -11.18
C VAL A 75 25.44 -16.13 -12.44
N ALA A 76 26.01 -15.53 -13.48
CA ALA A 76 26.43 -16.24 -14.68
C ALA A 76 27.70 -17.11 -14.49
N GLU A 77 28.52 -16.85 -13.47
CA GLU A 77 29.77 -17.57 -13.26
C GLU A 77 29.56 -18.84 -12.44
N LYS A 78 30.38 -19.87 -12.72
CA LYS A 78 30.34 -21.14 -11.99
C LYS A 78 31.09 -21.01 -10.66
N PRO A 79 30.76 -21.83 -9.64
CA PRO A 79 31.44 -21.74 -8.34
C PRO A 79 32.96 -21.94 -8.44
N SER A 80 33.42 -22.79 -9.36
CA SER A 80 34.84 -23.07 -9.61
C SER A 80 35.63 -21.91 -10.21
N ALA A 81 34.97 -20.83 -10.63
CA ALA A 81 35.64 -19.65 -11.18
C ALA A 81 36.17 -18.71 -10.10
N PHE A 82 35.63 -18.80 -8.88
CA PHE A 82 35.97 -17.91 -7.76
C PHE A 82 37.22 -18.39 -7.03
N ALA A 83 38.04 -17.45 -6.55
CA ALA A 83 39.21 -17.73 -5.74
C ALA A 83 38.86 -17.96 -4.27
N ASP A 84 39.79 -18.49 -3.46
CA ASP A 84 39.56 -18.73 -2.03
C ASP A 84 39.81 -17.50 -1.14
N ARG A 85 40.32 -16.40 -1.72
CA ARG A 85 40.63 -15.17 -0.96
C ARG A 85 39.37 -14.58 -0.33
N ARG A 86 39.40 -14.34 0.98
CA ARG A 86 38.27 -13.80 1.76
C ARG A 86 38.36 -12.28 1.93
N LEU A 87 37.23 -11.63 2.21
CA LEU A 87 37.10 -10.24 2.67
C LEU A 87 36.78 -10.24 4.17
N ILE A 88 37.80 -10.13 5.02
CA ILE A 88 37.63 -10.27 6.48
C ILE A 88 37.42 -8.90 7.13
N THR A 89 38.17 -7.89 6.69
CA THR A 89 38.20 -6.55 7.28
C THR A 89 37.43 -5.53 6.44
N TYR A 90 37.03 -4.41 7.05
CA TYR A 90 36.39 -3.30 6.33
C TYR A 90 37.32 -2.71 5.26
N ALA A 91 38.62 -2.62 5.52
CA ALA A 91 39.59 -2.11 4.56
C ALA A 91 39.62 -2.93 3.27
N GLU A 92 39.61 -4.27 3.39
CA GLU A 92 39.54 -5.18 2.23
C GLU A 92 38.22 -5.03 1.47
N PHE A 93 37.10 -4.95 2.18
CA PHE A 93 35.79 -4.71 1.58
C PHE A 93 35.75 -3.36 0.85
N SER A 94 36.18 -2.29 1.50
CA SER A 94 36.18 -0.93 0.95
C SER A 94 37.04 -0.83 -0.30
N GLU A 95 38.25 -1.42 -0.28
CA GLU A 95 39.12 -1.48 -1.46
C GLU A 95 38.49 -2.30 -2.60
N PHE A 96 37.85 -3.42 -2.28
CA PHE A 96 37.15 -4.25 -3.25
C PHE A 96 35.98 -3.53 -3.92
N VAL A 97 35.10 -2.90 -3.13
CA VAL A 97 33.92 -2.19 -3.61
C VAL A 97 34.31 -0.92 -4.38
N THR A 98 35.33 -0.18 -3.91
CA THR A 98 35.87 0.98 -4.64
C THR A 98 36.31 0.59 -6.05
N ARG A 99 37.06 -0.52 -6.17
CA ARG A 99 37.49 -1.05 -7.46
C ARG A 99 36.31 -1.51 -8.31
N LEU A 100 35.34 -2.20 -7.72
CA LEU A 100 34.13 -2.61 -8.44
C LEU A 100 33.38 -1.40 -9.01
N HIS A 101 33.16 -0.36 -8.21
CA HIS A 101 32.48 0.87 -8.64
C HIS A 101 33.18 1.54 -9.82
N ALA A 102 34.52 1.57 -9.83
CA ALA A 102 35.30 2.12 -10.94
C ALA A 102 35.19 1.30 -12.24
N LEU A 103 34.83 0.02 -12.17
CA LEU A 103 34.63 -0.86 -13.33
C LEU A 103 33.19 -0.80 -13.88
N LEU A 104 32.23 -0.28 -13.10
CA LEU A 104 30.83 -0.25 -13.50
C LEU A 104 30.58 0.89 -14.51
N PRO A 105 29.98 0.60 -15.68
CA PRO A 105 29.68 1.62 -16.67
C PRO A 105 28.49 2.48 -16.24
N ALA A 106 28.45 3.74 -16.68
CA ALA A 106 27.30 4.60 -16.47
C ALA A 106 26.15 4.27 -17.42
N PHE A 107 24.91 4.37 -16.95
CA PHE A 107 23.70 4.16 -17.75
C PHE A 107 22.74 5.35 -17.72
N PRO A 108 23.07 6.48 -18.38
CA PRO A 108 22.30 7.73 -18.25
C PRO A 108 20.80 7.63 -18.59
N MET A 109 20.40 6.68 -19.43
CA MET A 109 18.98 6.48 -19.82
C MET A 109 18.24 5.45 -18.96
N MET A 110 18.95 4.63 -18.19
CA MET A 110 18.33 3.62 -17.29
C MET A 110 18.41 4.04 -15.82
N GLU A 111 19.26 5.02 -15.51
CA GLU A 111 19.53 5.53 -14.16
C GLU A 111 19.26 7.04 -14.09
N ASP A 112 18.37 7.59 -14.92
CA ASP A 112 17.95 9.00 -14.88
C ASP A 112 16.96 9.30 -13.74
N TYR A 113 16.40 8.27 -13.12
CA TYR A 113 15.48 8.37 -11.99
C TYR A 113 16.17 8.07 -10.65
N VAL A 114 15.78 8.83 -9.61
CA VAL A 114 16.16 8.56 -8.22
C VAL A 114 14.91 8.05 -7.50
N PRO A 115 14.86 6.76 -7.12
CA PRO A 115 13.73 6.19 -6.40
C PRO A 115 13.51 6.83 -5.02
N GLU A 116 12.30 6.64 -4.51
CA GLU A 116 11.90 7.09 -3.20
C GLU A 116 12.81 6.51 -2.13
N VAL A 117 13.40 7.38 -1.31
CA VAL A 117 14.33 7.00 -0.26
C VAL A 117 13.57 6.39 0.92
N ASP A 118 13.27 5.09 0.80
CA ASP A 118 12.52 4.30 1.76
C ASP A 118 13.33 3.13 2.33
N TRP A 119 13.16 2.94 3.63
CA TRP A 119 13.69 1.85 4.44
C TRP A 119 12.64 1.31 5.41
N GLY A 120 11.46 0.98 4.89
CA GLY A 120 10.40 0.37 5.68
C GLY A 120 9.48 1.35 6.41
N GLN A 121 9.49 2.63 6.02
CA GLN A 121 8.46 3.57 6.43
C GLN A 121 7.11 3.17 5.82
N VAL A 122 7.11 2.59 4.62
CA VAL A 122 5.94 1.94 4.03
C VAL A 122 5.82 0.50 4.50
N ARG A 123 4.58 0.08 4.73
CA ARG A 123 4.21 -1.30 5.08
C ARG A 123 3.13 -1.83 4.16
N VAL A 124 3.06 -3.16 4.06
CA VAL A 124 2.02 -3.89 3.33
C VAL A 124 1.35 -4.90 4.27
N VAL A 125 0.04 -5.08 4.09
CA VAL A 125 -0.72 -6.13 4.80
C VAL A 125 -0.86 -7.31 3.87
N PHE A 126 -0.33 -8.47 4.25
CA PHE A 126 -0.42 -9.69 3.47
C PHE A 126 -0.78 -10.86 4.38
N GLU A 127 -1.91 -11.51 4.09
CA GLU A 127 -2.45 -12.65 4.86
C GLU A 127 -2.57 -12.41 6.37
N GLY A 128 -2.99 -11.21 6.76
CA GLY A 128 -3.19 -10.83 8.17
C GLY A 128 -1.92 -10.36 8.88
N THR A 129 -0.75 -10.42 8.22
CA THR A 129 0.52 -9.92 8.77
C THR A 129 0.89 -8.59 8.12
N VAL A 130 1.42 -7.67 8.92
CA VAL A 130 1.95 -6.39 8.45
C VAL A 130 3.46 -6.51 8.28
N TYR A 131 3.96 -6.33 7.06
CA TYR A 131 5.38 -6.37 6.73
C TYR A 131 5.89 -4.98 6.40
N ARG A 132 7.10 -4.62 6.86
CA ARG A 132 7.85 -3.51 6.28
C ARG A 132 8.26 -3.88 4.86
N LEU A 133 8.18 -2.92 3.95
CA LEU A 133 8.52 -3.11 2.54
C LEU A 133 9.56 -2.07 2.12
N MET A 134 10.48 -2.44 1.24
CA MET A 134 11.31 -1.47 0.52
C MET A 134 10.49 -0.89 -0.64
N TYR A 135 10.03 0.35 -0.52
CA TYR A 135 9.21 0.99 -1.56
C TYR A 135 10.03 1.41 -2.78
N GLY A 136 11.12 2.16 -2.56
CA GLY A 136 11.99 2.63 -3.63
C GLY A 136 12.84 1.52 -4.23
N GLY A 137 12.75 1.36 -5.54
CA GLY A 137 13.44 0.32 -6.30
C GLY A 137 13.18 0.43 -7.80
N SER A 138 13.41 -0.66 -8.53
CA SER A 138 13.21 -0.71 -9.99
C SER A 138 11.74 -0.76 -10.42
N PHE A 139 10.84 -0.93 -9.46
CA PHE A 139 9.40 -0.99 -9.69
C PHE A 139 8.72 -0.01 -8.76
N GLU A 140 7.93 0.88 -9.35
CA GLU A 140 7.08 1.81 -8.62
C GLU A 140 5.92 1.10 -7.93
N ARG A 141 5.41 1.69 -6.84
CA ARG A 141 4.13 1.27 -6.22
C ARG A 141 4.03 -0.22 -5.89
N MET A 142 5.14 -0.85 -5.48
CA MET A 142 5.18 -2.29 -5.14
C MET A 142 4.05 -2.77 -4.19
N PRO A 143 3.63 -2.02 -3.14
CA PRO A 143 2.47 -2.42 -2.32
C PRO A 143 1.19 -2.66 -3.13
N ASP A 144 0.97 -1.84 -4.16
CA ASP A 144 -0.24 -1.92 -4.99
C ASP A 144 -0.14 -3.08 -5.99
N PHE A 145 1.07 -3.46 -6.44
CA PHE A 145 1.31 -4.68 -7.21
C PHE A 145 1.09 -5.94 -6.37
N ILE A 146 1.52 -5.95 -5.10
CA ILE A 146 1.26 -7.04 -4.16
C ILE A 146 -0.25 -7.25 -3.97
N GLU A 147 -1.00 -6.17 -3.79
CA GLU A 147 -2.45 -6.24 -3.65
C GLU A 147 -3.12 -6.68 -4.96
N ALA A 148 -2.70 -6.18 -6.13
CA ALA A 148 -3.21 -6.63 -7.43
C ALA A 148 -2.95 -8.13 -7.66
N PHE A 149 -1.77 -8.63 -7.30
CA PHE A 149 -1.43 -10.05 -7.32
C PHE A 149 -2.36 -10.89 -6.43
N ARG A 150 -2.65 -10.38 -5.21
CA ARG A 150 -3.60 -10.99 -4.27
C ARG A 150 -5.02 -11.02 -4.85
N LEU A 151 -5.48 -9.93 -5.45
CA LEU A 151 -6.81 -9.86 -6.08
C LEU A 151 -6.94 -10.82 -7.25
N ALA A 152 -5.91 -10.93 -8.09
CA ALA A 152 -5.89 -11.85 -9.22
C ALA A 152 -5.75 -13.34 -8.81
N LYS A 153 -5.40 -13.60 -7.55
CA LYS A 153 -5.02 -14.93 -7.04
C LYS A 153 -3.93 -15.60 -7.90
N THR A 154 -3.01 -14.80 -8.41
CA THR A 154 -1.96 -15.28 -9.31
C THR A 154 -1.10 -16.33 -8.60
N GLY A 155 -0.83 -17.46 -9.28
CA GLY A 155 -0.01 -18.55 -8.74
C GLY A 155 -0.64 -19.37 -7.61
N GLY A 156 -1.87 -19.06 -7.18
CA GLY A 156 -2.56 -19.78 -6.10
C GLY A 156 -1.78 -19.80 -4.77
N ALA A 157 -1.92 -20.88 -4.00
CA ALA A 157 -1.22 -21.01 -2.72
C ALA A 157 0.32 -21.01 -2.84
N PRO A 158 0.95 -21.66 -3.85
CA PRO A 158 2.40 -21.54 -4.05
C PRO A 158 2.86 -20.09 -4.28
N GLY A 159 2.12 -19.32 -5.09
CA GLY A 159 2.41 -17.90 -5.33
C GLY A 159 2.32 -17.06 -4.06
N GLN A 160 1.31 -17.32 -3.23
CA GLN A 160 1.16 -16.66 -1.94
C GLN A 160 2.31 -17.01 -0.97
N ASN A 161 2.72 -18.28 -0.91
CA ASN A 161 3.84 -18.72 -0.08
C ASN A 161 5.17 -18.07 -0.51
N ASP A 162 5.43 -17.99 -1.81
CA ASP A 162 6.63 -17.34 -2.34
C ASP A 162 6.63 -15.84 -2.01
N LEU A 163 5.49 -15.17 -2.13
CA LEU A 163 5.36 -13.75 -1.81
C LEU A 163 5.52 -13.49 -0.31
N HIS A 164 4.93 -14.34 0.53
CA HIS A 164 5.15 -14.33 1.98
C HIS A 164 6.64 -14.50 2.32
N ALA A 165 7.33 -15.42 1.66
CA ALA A 165 8.76 -15.66 1.91
C ALA A 165 9.63 -14.42 1.64
N VAL A 166 9.40 -13.73 0.51
CA VAL A 166 10.18 -12.52 0.20
C VAL A 166 9.79 -11.31 1.07
N LEU A 167 8.52 -11.20 1.48
CA LEU A 167 8.08 -10.16 2.42
C LEU A 167 8.70 -10.36 3.81
N ALA A 168 8.72 -11.59 4.32
CA ALA A 168 9.35 -11.92 5.60
C ALA A 168 10.86 -11.63 5.56
N LEU A 169 11.53 -11.88 4.43
CA LEU A 169 12.94 -11.56 4.26
C LEU A 169 13.20 -10.06 4.23
N GLN A 170 12.40 -9.28 3.48
CA GLN A 170 12.54 -7.82 3.48
C GLN A 170 12.32 -7.24 4.86
N ASP A 171 11.30 -7.69 5.59
CA ASP A 171 11.02 -7.25 6.97
C ASP A 171 12.19 -7.58 7.91
N HIS A 172 12.81 -8.75 7.76
CA HIS A 172 14.02 -9.11 8.49
C HIS A 172 15.19 -8.16 8.19
N LEU A 173 15.46 -7.85 6.91
CA LEU A 173 16.52 -6.91 6.51
C LEU A 173 16.27 -5.51 7.07
N LEU A 174 15.05 -5.00 6.92
CA LEU A 174 14.62 -3.67 7.38
C LEU A 174 14.60 -3.53 8.91
N THR A 175 14.53 -4.66 9.62
CA THR A 175 14.58 -4.67 11.09
C THR A 175 16.00 -4.72 11.62
N ASN A 176 16.91 -5.40 10.91
CA ASN A 176 18.26 -5.71 11.43
C ASN A 176 19.38 -4.83 10.84
N ILE A 177 19.07 -3.98 9.85
CA ILE A 177 20.03 -3.07 9.23
C ILE A 177 19.55 -1.64 9.41
N ALA A 178 20.32 -0.81 10.10
CA ALA A 178 20.04 0.62 10.22
C ALA A 178 20.52 1.39 8.98
N GLN A 179 19.84 2.49 8.67
CA GLN A 179 20.26 3.46 7.65
C GLN A 179 20.54 4.82 8.30
N PRO A 180 21.26 5.72 7.61
CA PRO A 180 21.39 7.10 8.06
C PRO A 180 20.02 7.77 8.20
N SER A 181 19.89 8.65 9.19
CA SER A 181 18.63 9.34 9.47
C SER A 181 18.23 10.36 8.41
N ASP A 182 19.21 10.92 7.69
CA ASP A 182 19.01 11.94 6.66
C ASP A 182 19.74 11.51 5.38
N VAL A 183 18.97 11.01 4.42
CA VAL A 183 19.46 10.66 3.08
C VAL A 183 18.69 11.52 2.09
N SER A 184 19.38 12.48 1.48
CA SER A 184 18.80 13.41 0.52
C SER A 184 19.85 13.83 -0.51
N GLY A 185 19.41 14.42 -1.63
CA GLY A 185 20.32 14.94 -2.66
C GLY A 185 21.10 13.85 -3.41
N ILE A 186 20.58 12.62 -3.46
CA ILE A 186 21.19 11.54 -4.26
C ILE A 186 21.12 11.94 -5.74
N GLU A 187 22.27 11.87 -6.43
CA GLU A 187 22.34 12.06 -7.88
C GLU A 187 21.94 10.78 -8.64
N SER A 188 21.47 10.94 -9.88
CA SER A 188 21.19 9.86 -10.81
C SER A 188 22.40 8.94 -11.01
N GLY A 189 22.26 7.65 -10.71
CA GLY A 189 23.34 6.67 -10.78
C GLY A 189 24.49 6.87 -9.79
N HIS A 190 24.22 7.43 -8.60
CA HIS A 190 25.21 7.62 -7.53
C HIS A 190 25.71 6.29 -6.96
N LEU A 191 27.01 6.21 -6.68
CA LEU A 191 27.65 5.08 -6.03
C LEU A 191 28.72 5.56 -5.06
N GLU A 192 28.62 5.10 -3.81
CA GLU A 192 29.62 5.30 -2.78
C GLU A 192 29.83 4.03 -1.95
N VAL A 193 30.99 3.95 -1.31
CA VAL A 193 31.32 2.83 -0.42
C VAL A 193 30.57 3.03 0.91
N PRO A 194 29.79 2.05 1.38
CA PRO A 194 29.10 2.17 2.65
C PRO A 194 30.08 2.29 3.82
N PRO A 195 29.74 3.03 4.89
CA PRO A 195 30.61 3.19 6.06
C PRO A 195 30.79 1.87 6.82
N GLU A 196 31.86 1.78 7.62
CA GLU A 196 32.21 0.56 8.36
C GLU A 196 31.09 0.07 9.28
N GLU A 197 30.41 0.97 9.97
CA GLU A 197 29.29 0.64 10.85
C GLU A 197 28.14 -0.04 10.09
N PHE A 198 27.77 0.52 8.92
CA PHE A 198 26.74 -0.07 8.07
C PHE A 198 27.20 -1.43 7.53
N TRP A 199 28.43 -1.52 7.03
CA TRP A 199 28.98 -2.77 6.51
C TRP A 199 28.95 -3.88 7.55
N ALA A 200 29.35 -3.60 8.80
CA ALA A 200 29.35 -4.57 9.87
C ALA A 200 27.93 -5.09 10.18
N GLN A 201 26.95 -4.19 10.30
CA GLN A 201 25.54 -4.55 10.53
C GLN A 201 24.96 -5.34 9.36
N ALA A 202 25.11 -4.83 8.13
CA ALA A 202 24.58 -5.46 6.92
C ALA A 202 25.20 -6.83 6.70
N ARG A 203 26.53 -6.98 6.86
CA ARG A 203 27.21 -8.27 6.76
C ARG A 203 26.64 -9.27 7.77
N SER A 204 26.48 -8.87 9.04
CA SER A 204 25.93 -9.75 10.08
C SER A 204 24.50 -10.18 9.76
N ALA A 205 23.63 -9.26 9.32
CA ALA A 205 22.26 -9.58 8.95
C ALA A 205 22.20 -10.52 7.74
N LEU A 206 23.01 -10.24 6.70
CA LEU A 206 23.07 -11.06 5.49
C LEU A 206 23.60 -12.48 5.75
N GLN A 207 24.56 -12.63 6.67
CA GLN A 207 25.08 -13.93 7.08
C GLN A 207 24.07 -14.76 7.90
N ALA A 208 23.09 -14.12 8.54
CA ALA A 208 22.00 -14.80 9.23
C ALA A 208 20.85 -15.24 8.31
N ILE A 209 20.82 -14.75 7.05
CA ILE A 209 19.76 -15.06 6.10
C ILE A 209 19.59 -16.56 5.84
N PRO A 210 20.64 -17.37 5.65
CA PRO A 210 20.46 -18.80 5.38
C PRO A 210 19.57 -19.49 6.42
N ASP A 211 19.69 -19.15 7.70
CA ASP A 211 18.85 -19.66 8.79
C ASP A 211 17.40 -19.18 8.72
N VAL A 212 17.17 -17.96 8.24
CA VAL A 212 15.83 -17.42 7.99
C VAL A 212 15.22 -18.12 6.78
N ALA A 213 15.96 -18.20 5.69
CA ALA A 213 15.55 -18.78 4.42
C ALA A 213 15.27 -20.29 4.50
N ALA A 214 15.97 -21.02 5.36
CA ALA A 214 15.74 -22.44 5.61
C ALA A 214 14.33 -22.74 6.18
N ARG A 215 13.70 -21.75 6.82
CA ARG A 215 12.34 -21.85 7.39
C ARG A 215 11.24 -21.43 6.41
N LEU A 216 11.62 -20.93 5.23
CA LEU A 216 10.68 -20.42 4.23
C LEU A 216 10.44 -21.46 3.13
N ALA A 217 9.18 -21.70 2.83
CA ALA A 217 8.78 -22.48 1.67
C ALA A 217 8.96 -21.64 0.41
N VAL A 218 9.78 -22.11 -0.53
CA VAL A 218 10.06 -21.39 -1.79
C VAL A 218 9.98 -22.35 -2.97
N SER A 219 9.45 -21.84 -4.08
CA SER A 219 9.39 -22.57 -5.34
C SER A 219 10.80 -22.78 -5.92
N PRO A 220 11.18 -24.01 -6.31
CA PRO A 220 12.52 -24.28 -6.84
C PRO A 220 12.90 -23.44 -8.07
N ALA A 221 11.92 -23.03 -8.87
CA ALA A 221 12.16 -22.24 -10.07
C ALA A 221 12.54 -20.77 -9.80
N LEU A 222 12.31 -20.28 -8.58
CA LEU A 222 12.77 -18.96 -8.12
C LEU A 222 14.18 -19.00 -7.52
N VAL A 223 14.81 -20.18 -7.49
CA VAL A 223 16.15 -20.39 -6.95
C VAL A 223 17.15 -20.53 -8.10
N ALA A 224 18.05 -19.57 -8.23
CA ALA A 224 19.22 -19.66 -9.08
C ALA A 224 20.35 -20.44 -8.40
N ARG A 225 21.19 -21.06 -9.22
CA ARG A 225 22.52 -21.54 -8.84
C ARG A 225 23.56 -20.81 -9.69
N PRO A 226 24.82 -20.66 -9.23
CA PRO A 226 25.86 -20.06 -10.05
C PRO A 226 26.00 -20.79 -11.40
N GLY A 227 25.98 -20.02 -12.49
CA GLY A 227 25.90 -20.52 -13.87
C GLY A 227 24.47 -20.76 -14.37
N ALA A 228 23.42 -20.34 -13.65
CA ALA A 228 22.03 -20.52 -14.05
C ALA A 228 21.61 -19.69 -15.27
N ILE A 229 22.33 -18.61 -15.56
CA ILE A 229 22.05 -17.73 -16.71
C ILE A 229 23.26 -17.61 -17.62
N PRO A 230 23.04 -17.36 -18.93
CA PRO A 230 24.13 -16.94 -19.79
C PRO A 230 24.69 -15.60 -19.32
N ARG A 231 26.00 -15.38 -19.52
CA ARG A 231 26.63 -14.10 -19.26
C ARG A 231 25.88 -12.98 -19.98
N PRO A 232 25.62 -11.82 -19.32
CA PRO A 232 25.03 -10.68 -20.00
C PRO A 232 25.91 -10.24 -21.17
N ASP A 233 25.27 -9.70 -22.20
CA ASP A 233 25.94 -9.12 -23.36
C ASP A 233 25.40 -7.71 -23.59
N GLY A 234 26.26 -6.83 -24.11
CA GLY A 234 25.90 -5.43 -24.28
C GLY A 234 24.80 -5.15 -25.30
N ALA A 235 24.43 -6.13 -26.14
CA ALA A 235 23.35 -5.97 -27.12
C ALA A 235 21.98 -6.26 -26.50
N SER A 236 21.89 -7.21 -25.55
CA SER A 236 20.63 -7.62 -24.92
C SER A 236 20.41 -7.08 -23.50
N PHE A 237 21.45 -6.57 -22.83
CA PHE A 237 21.40 -6.14 -21.43
C PHE A 237 20.25 -5.17 -21.14
N ALA A 238 20.18 -4.05 -21.83
CA ALA A 238 19.17 -3.01 -21.57
C ALA A 238 17.74 -3.56 -21.78
N ALA A 239 17.50 -4.34 -22.83
CA ALA A 239 16.18 -4.93 -23.08
C ALA A 239 15.78 -5.94 -21.99
N LYS A 240 16.72 -6.76 -21.50
CA LYS A 240 16.48 -7.70 -20.41
C LYS A 240 16.25 -6.99 -19.07
N PHE A 241 17.01 -5.93 -18.80
CA PHE A 241 16.82 -5.09 -17.61
C PHE A 241 15.42 -4.47 -17.60
N MET A 242 15.05 -3.77 -18.69
CA MET A 242 13.73 -3.10 -18.81
C MET A 242 12.54 -4.06 -18.82
N SER A 243 12.74 -5.34 -19.15
CA SER A 243 11.68 -6.36 -19.14
C SER A 243 11.65 -7.22 -17.89
N GLY A 244 12.52 -6.97 -16.90
CA GLY A 244 12.64 -7.78 -15.68
C GLY A 244 13.21 -9.19 -15.92
N LYS A 245 13.71 -9.49 -17.12
CA LYS A 245 14.20 -10.82 -17.52
C LYS A 245 15.69 -11.03 -17.29
N LEU A 246 16.37 -10.05 -16.72
CA LEU A 246 17.80 -10.11 -16.47
C LEU A 246 18.14 -11.08 -15.33
N LEU A 247 17.44 -10.95 -14.19
CA LEU A 247 17.58 -11.79 -13.00
C LEU A 247 16.20 -12.25 -12.51
N PRO A 248 15.53 -13.19 -13.20
CA PRO A 248 14.16 -13.62 -12.88
C PRO A 248 14.13 -14.63 -11.71
N PHE A 249 14.88 -14.35 -10.65
CA PHE A 249 15.01 -15.21 -9.46
C PHE A 249 14.86 -14.38 -8.20
N ALA A 250 14.30 -14.99 -7.16
CA ALA A 250 14.25 -14.38 -5.83
C ALA A 250 15.43 -14.84 -4.95
N TRP A 251 16.01 -15.99 -5.25
CA TRP A 251 17.01 -16.64 -4.40
C TRP A 251 18.21 -17.11 -5.19
N LEU A 252 19.38 -17.13 -4.54
CA LEU A 252 20.61 -17.71 -5.03
C LEU A 252 21.14 -18.73 -4.03
N GLU A 253 21.41 -19.94 -4.50
CA GLU A 253 21.98 -21.01 -3.69
C GLU A 253 23.51 -21.06 -3.88
N LEU A 254 24.26 -20.75 -2.83
CA LEU A 254 25.72 -20.75 -2.76
C LEU A 254 26.18 -21.71 -1.66
N GLU A 255 27.00 -22.70 -2.01
CA GLU A 255 27.57 -23.65 -1.03
C GLU A 255 26.51 -24.37 -0.14
N GLY A 256 25.27 -24.52 -0.64
CA GLY A 256 24.15 -25.10 0.10
C GLY A 256 23.35 -24.10 0.96
N GLU A 257 23.80 -22.85 1.04
CA GLU A 257 23.12 -21.75 1.69
C GLU A 257 22.33 -20.91 0.69
N ARG A 258 21.26 -20.25 1.16
CA ARG A 258 20.36 -19.47 0.30
C ARG A 258 20.40 -18.00 0.67
N PHE A 259 20.64 -17.15 -0.33
CA PHE A 259 20.69 -15.69 -0.21
C PHE A 259 19.67 -15.03 -1.16
N PRO A 260 19.16 -13.81 -0.87
CA PRO A 260 18.30 -13.09 -1.81
C PRO A 260 19.05 -12.69 -3.07
N VAL A 261 18.34 -12.61 -4.19
CA VAL A 261 18.78 -11.91 -5.41
C VAL A 261 18.09 -10.56 -5.47
N CYS A 262 18.90 -9.50 -5.52
CA CYS A 262 18.45 -8.12 -5.58
C CYS A 262 17.31 -7.79 -4.59
N PRO A 263 17.60 -7.63 -3.27
CA PRO A 263 16.61 -7.49 -2.22
C PRO A 263 15.46 -6.51 -2.50
N ARG A 264 15.70 -5.42 -3.22
CA ARG A 264 14.67 -4.42 -3.57
C ARG A 264 13.68 -4.89 -4.63
N SER A 265 14.05 -5.89 -5.43
CA SER A 265 13.26 -6.40 -6.56
C SER A 265 12.64 -7.77 -6.28
N LEU A 266 12.79 -8.33 -5.08
CA LEU A 266 12.31 -9.67 -4.73
C LEU A 266 10.83 -9.88 -4.99
N CYS A 267 9.98 -8.95 -4.54
CA CYS A 267 8.53 -9.02 -4.76
C CYS A 267 8.19 -9.00 -6.25
N ALA A 268 8.87 -8.15 -7.03
CA ALA A 268 8.68 -8.07 -8.47
C ALA A 268 9.05 -9.39 -9.17
N ALA A 269 10.17 -10.02 -8.79
CA ALA A 269 10.61 -11.28 -9.36
C ALA A 269 9.59 -12.41 -9.12
N VAL A 270 9.01 -12.49 -7.92
CA VAL A 270 7.96 -13.46 -7.58
C VAL A 270 6.68 -13.19 -8.39
N ILE A 271 6.22 -11.94 -8.42
CA ILE A 271 5.00 -11.54 -9.14
C ILE A 271 5.16 -11.85 -10.63
N GLN A 272 6.26 -11.43 -11.24
CA GLN A 272 6.54 -11.66 -12.66
C GLN A 272 6.60 -13.16 -13.00
N TYR A 273 7.29 -13.95 -12.18
CA TYR A 273 7.41 -15.40 -12.39
C TYR A 273 6.04 -16.07 -12.45
N TRP A 274 5.15 -15.73 -11.52
CA TRP A 274 3.82 -16.33 -11.44
C TRP A 274 2.86 -15.76 -12.50
N ASP A 275 2.96 -14.48 -12.84
CA ASP A 275 2.20 -13.87 -13.94
C ASP A 275 2.52 -14.53 -15.30
N GLU A 276 3.80 -14.78 -15.59
CA GLU A 276 4.24 -15.38 -16.87
C GLU A 276 3.85 -16.87 -16.99
N ARG A 277 3.64 -17.56 -15.86
CA ARG A 277 3.29 -18.98 -15.80
C ARG A 277 1.81 -19.23 -15.56
N GLU A 278 1.01 -18.18 -15.48
CA GLU A 278 -0.42 -18.27 -15.22
C GLU A 278 -1.16 -18.98 -16.38
N ALA A 279 -1.39 -20.28 -16.20
CA ALA A 279 -2.06 -21.12 -17.20
C ALA A 279 -3.59 -21.01 -17.17
N ARG A 280 -4.18 -20.24 -16.24
CA ARG A 280 -5.64 -20.12 -16.11
C ARG A 280 -6.28 -19.57 -17.40
N PRO A 281 -7.39 -20.15 -17.87
CA PRO A 281 -8.21 -19.56 -18.95
C PRO A 281 -8.69 -18.16 -18.57
N SER A 282 -8.75 -17.22 -19.53
CA SER A 282 -9.14 -15.82 -19.28
C SER A 282 -10.46 -15.69 -18.51
N GLY A 283 -11.47 -16.49 -18.86
CA GLY A 283 -12.76 -16.45 -18.16
C GLY A 283 -12.70 -16.92 -16.71
N GLN A 284 -11.74 -17.78 -16.33
CA GLN A 284 -11.54 -18.16 -14.93
C GLN A 284 -10.80 -17.06 -14.17
N LEU A 285 -9.72 -16.52 -14.75
CA LEU A 285 -8.96 -15.40 -14.17
C LEU A 285 -9.87 -14.19 -13.91
N GLU A 286 -10.68 -13.79 -14.88
CA GLU A 286 -11.63 -12.68 -14.75
C GLU A 286 -12.65 -12.93 -13.63
N ARG A 287 -13.21 -14.14 -13.52
CA ARG A 287 -14.17 -14.49 -12.45
C ARG A 287 -13.53 -14.42 -11.06
N ASP A 288 -12.38 -15.06 -10.88
CA ASP A 288 -11.68 -15.11 -9.59
C ASP A 288 -11.30 -13.68 -9.14
N THR A 289 -10.76 -12.89 -10.08
CA THR A 289 -10.37 -11.50 -9.84
C THR A 289 -11.58 -10.61 -9.56
N THR A 290 -12.70 -10.84 -10.23
CA THR A 290 -13.96 -10.11 -10.01
C THR A 290 -14.48 -10.32 -8.60
N GLU A 291 -14.46 -11.56 -8.10
CA GLU A 291 -14.88 -11.86 -6.74
C GLU A 291 -14.00 -11.15 -5.70
N GLN A 292 -12.67 -11.16 -5.88
CA GLN A 292 -11.77 -10.49 -4.94
C GLN A 292 -11.87 -8.97 -5.03
N THR A 293 -11.99 -8.42 -6.24
CA THR A 293 -12.15 -6.98 -6.45
C THR A 293 -13.46 -6.49 -5.86
N ALA A 294 -14.55 -7.27 -5.97
CA ALA A 294 -15.82 -6.96 -5.30
C ALA A 294 -15.64 -6.82 -3.78
N LYS A 295 -14.95 -7.77 -3.14
CA LYS A 295 -14.64 -7.74 -1.69
C LYS A 295 -13.76 -6.53 -1.34
N PHE A 296 -12.74 -6.26 -2.15
CA PHE A 296 -11.86 -5.11 -2.00
C PHE A 296 -12.66 -3.80 -2.03
N LEU A 297 -13.45 -3.54 -3.08
CA LEU A 297 -14.24 -2.32 -3.22
C LEU A 297 -15.26 -2.14 -2.08
N THR A 298 -15.95 -3.22 -1.69
CA THR A 298 -16.96 -3.20 -0.60
C THR A 298 -16.36 -2.80 0.75
N LYS A 299 -15.08 -3.09 0.97
CA LYS A 299 -14.36 -2.69 2.19
C LYS A 299 -13.90 -1.23 2.18
N ARG A 300 -13.83 -0.58 1.00
CA ARG A 300 -13.41 0.84 0.87
C ARG A 300 -14.56 1.82 0.65
N PHE A 301 -15.74 1.37 0.23
CA PHE A 301 -16.88 2.24 -0.06
C PHE A 301 -18.11 1.92 0.76
N ARG A 302 -18.85 2.96 1.15
CA ARG A 302 -20.08 2.84 1.95
C ARG A 302 -21.17 2.10 1.19
N ALA A 303 -22.00 1.34 1.90
CA ALA A 303 -23.10 0.57 1.31
C ALA A 303 -24.09 1.42 0.48
N ALA A 304 -24.25 2.70 0.81
CA ALA A 304 -25.07 3.63 0.01
C ALA A 304 -24.49 3.92 -1.38
N ASP A 305 -23.15 3.90 -1.51
CA ASP A 305 -22.42 4.26 -2.72
C ASP A 305 -22.01 3.05 -3.58
N ILE A 306 -22.20 1.81 -3.09
CA ILE A 306 -21.79 0.59 -3.80
C ILE A 306 -22.89 -0.47 -3.80
N VAL A 307 -23.14 -1.07 -4.97
CA VAL A 307 -23.82 -2.36 -5.08
C VAL A 307 -22.75 -3.43 -5.29
N PRO A 308 -22.49 -4.30 -4.30
CA PRO A 308 -21.42 -5.27 -4.37
C PRO A 308 -21.73 -6.41 -5.34
N GLY A 309 -20.73 -6.83 -6.12
CA GLY A 309 -20.78 -8.04 -6.93
C GLY A 309 -20.27 -9.28 -6.17
N PRO A 310 -19.84 -10.35 -6.89
CA PRO A 310 -19.68 -10.43 -8.34
C PRO A 310 -21.01 -10.51 -9.09
N MET A 311 -21.11 -9.80 -10.20
CA MET A 311 -22.28 -9.80 -11.08
C MET A 311 -21.88 -10.20 -12.51
N ARG A 312 -22.84 -10.75 -13.24
CA ARG A 312 -22.70 -11.09 -14.64
C ARG A 312 -23.70 -10.34 -15.48
N VAL A 313 -23.21 -9.66 -16.51
CA VAL A 313 -24.04 -8.99 -17.53
C VAL A 313 -23.93 -9.78 -18.83
N SER A 314 -25.06 -10.28 -19.31
CA SER A 314 -25.08 -11.06 -20.55
C SER A 314 -25.13 -10.15 -21.77
N LEU A 315 -24.16 -10.32 -22.67
CA LEU A 315 -24.06 -9.51 -23.88
C LEU A 315 -24.98 -10.00 -25.02
N ARG A 316 -25.70 -11.12 -24.82
CA ARG A 316 -26.56 -11.80 -25.81
C ARG A 316 -25.89 -11.97 -27.19
N HIS A 317 -24.58 -12.25 -27.22
CA HIS A 317 -23.82 -12.44 -28.46
C HIS A 317 -22.91 -13.69 -28.37
N PRO A 318 -23.00 -14.65 -29.31
CA PRO A 318 -22.34 -15.95 -29.18
C PRO A 318 -20.80 -15.90 -29.22
N LYS A 319 -20.20 -14.82 -29.77
CA LYS A 319 -18.73 -14.67 -29.84
C LYS A 319 -18.12 -13.80 -28.74
N LEU A 320 -18.93 -13.11 -27.93
CA LEU A 320 -18.44 -12.26 -26.85
C LEU A 320 -18.85 -12.89 -25.53
N ALA A 321 -17.88 -13.18 -24.66
CA ALA A 321 -18.21 -13.71 -23.34
C ALA A 321 -18.88 -12.64 -22.47
N ASP A 322 -19.70 -13.08 -21.52
CA ASP A 322 -20.35 -12.22 -20.54
C ASP A 322 -19.33 -11.37 -19.76
N LEU A 323 -19.71 -10.13 -19.46
CA LEU A 323 -18.88 -9.23 -18.68
C LEU A 323 -18.92 -9.61 -17.20
N GLN A 324 -17.74 -9.71 -16.58
CA GLN A 324 -17.59 -9.93 -15.15
C GLN A 324 -17.53 -8.58 -14.45
N VAL A 325 -18.58 -8.27 -13.68
CA VAL A 325 -18.76 -6.98 -13.00
C VAL A 325 -18.46 -7.16 -11.52
N SER A 326 -17.46 -6.45 -11.02
CA SER A 326 -17.05 -6.53 -9.61
C SER A 326 -17.99 -5.76 -8.70
N ALA A 327 -18.43 -4.59 -9.16
CA ALA A 327 -19.32 -3.72 -8.40
C ALA A 327 -19.97 -2.69 -9.31
N LEU A 328 -21.03 -2.09 -8.79
CA LEU A 328 -21.64 -0.89 -9.35
C LEU A 328 -21.43 0.24 -8.35
N LEU A 329 -20.78 1.32 -8.77
CA LEU A 329 -20.52 2.47 -7.90
C LEU A 329 -21.50 3.59 -8.24
N ARG A 330 -22.24 4.05 -7.23
CA ARG A 330 -23.24 5.10 -7.35
C ARG A 330 -22.59 6.44 -7.03
N THR A 331 -22.69 7.35 -7.99
CA THR A 331 -22.29 8.75 -7.82
C THR A 331 -23.51 9.64 -8.02
N ARG A 332 -23.35 10.95 -7.82
CA ARG A 332 -24.47 11.90 -7.98
C ARG A 332 -24.96 11.92 -9.41
N ASN A 333 -24.05 11.86 -10.38
CA ASN A 333 -24.37 12.05 -11.80
C ASN A 333 -24.27 10.75 -12.61
N ALA A 334 -23.54 9.75 -12.11
CA ALA A 334 -23.32 8.52 -12.85
C ALA A 334 -23.48 7.24 -12.01
N LEU A 335 -23.69 6.13 -12.72
CA LEU A 335 -23.53 4.78 -12.23
C LEU A 335 -22.31 4.18 -12.93
N TRP A 336 -21.26 3.87 -12.18
CA TRP A 336 -20.04 3.27 -12.72
C TRP A 336 -20.09 1.76 -12.61
N VAL A 337 -19.93 1.07 -13.72
CA VAL A 337 -19.81 -0.39 -13.80
C VAL A 337 -18.33 -0.74 -13.80
N VAL A 338 -17.87 -1.43 -12.76
CA VAL A 338 -16.46 -1.86 -12.66
C VAL A 338 -16.33 -3.27 -13.24
N VAL A 339 -15.69 -3.39 -14.39
CA VAL A 339 -15.55 -4.62 -15.17
C VAL A 339 -14.11 -5.11 -15.08
N ILE A 340 -13.92 -6.42 -14.88
CA ILE A 340 -12.59 -7.05 -14.96
C ILE A 340 -12.42 -7.71 -16.32
N ILE A 341 -11.27 -7.46 -16.96
CA ILE A 341 -10.90 -8.06 -18.24
C ILE A 341 -9.45 -8.53 -18.19
N ASP A 342 -9.20 -9.72 -18.70
CA ASP A 342 -7.84 -10.20 -18.96
C ASP A 342 -7.23 -9.46 -20.15
N VAL A 343 -5.97 -9.04 -20.04
CA VAL A 343 -5.23 -8.40 -21.15
C VAL A 343 -5.31 -9.17 -22.48
N ARG A 344 -5.39 -10.51 -22.43
CA ARG A 344 -5.55 -11.39 -23.61
C ARG A 344 -6.87 -11.14 -24.37
N ARG A 345 -7.87 -10.57 -23.69
CA ARG A 345 -9.20 -10.21 -24.20
C ARG A 345 -9.39 -8.70 -24.38
N ALA A 346 -8.38 -7.87 -24.10
CA ALA A 346 -8.49 -6.41 -24.22
C ALA A 346 -8.88 -5.93 -25.64
N LYS A 347 -8.54 -6.69 -26.68
CA LYS A 347 -8.95 -6.42 -28.07
C LYS A 347 -10.48 -6.45 -28.29
N ASP A 348 -11.22 -7.16 -27.45
CA ASP A 348 -12.68 -7.31 -27.57
C ASP A 348 -13.43 -6.16 -26.87
N LEU A 349 -12.70 -5.26 -26.20
CA LEU A 349 -13.27 -4.24 -25.31
C LEU A 349 -14.25 -3.29 -26.02
N ALA A 350 -13.85 -2.73 -27.15
CA ALA A 350 -14.68 -1.76 -27.89
C ALA A 350 -16.02 -2.38 -28.33
N ALA A 351 -16.00 -3.66 -28.75
CA ALA A 351 -17.20 -4.40 -29.12
C ALA A 351 -18.09 -4.70 -27.91
N ALA A 352 -17.48 -5.10 -26.79
CA ALA A 352 -18.20 -5.37 -25.55
C ALA A 352 -18.86 -4.11 -24.97
N GLU A 353 -18.19 -2.96 -25.02
CA GLU A 353 -18.74 -1.68 -24.58
C GLU A 353 -19.93 -1.26 -25.45
N THR A 354 -19.76 -1.29 -26.78
CA THR A 354 -20.84 -0.92 -27.71
C THR A 354 -22.08 -1.76 -27.45
N ARG A 355 -21.90 -3.06 -27.19
CA ARG A 355 -23.02 -3.96 -26.91
C ARG A 355 -23.64 -3.73 -25.53
N LEU A 356 -22.82 -3.47 -24.51
CA LEU A 356 -23.31 -3.12 -23.18
C LEU A 356 -24.18 -1.86 -23.25
N ARG A 357 -23.77 -0.84 -24.00
CA ARG A 357 -24.56 0.38 -24.19
C ARG A 357 -25.88 0.09 -24.90
N ALA A 358 -25.85 -0.68 -25.99
CA ALA A 358 -27.05 -1.07 -26.70
C ALA A 358 -28.04 -1.82 -25.79
N LEU A 359 -27.55 -2.69 -24.91
CA LEU A 359 -28.40 -3.39 -23.92
C LEU A 359 -29.01 -2.42 -22.91
N ILE A 360 -28.24 -1.45 -22.42
CA ILE A 360 -28.76 -0.42 -21.50
C ILE A 360 -29.85 0.42 -22.15
N GLU A 361 -29.70 0.75 -23.44
CA GLU A 361 -30.69 1.49 -24.22
C GLU A 361 -31.93 0.64 -24.55
N GLU A 362 -31.73 -0.63 -24.92
CA GLU A 362 -32.82 -1.59 -25.23
C GLU A 362 -33.69 -1.89 -23.99
N ASP A 363 -33.05 -2.10 -22.82
CA ASP A 363 -33.74 -2.51 -21.59
C ASP A 363 -34.09 -1.30 -20.66
N ASP A 364 -33.86 -0.04 -21.09
CA ASP A 364 -34.01 1.20 -20.29
C ASP A 364 -33.35 1.12 -18.90
N GLY A 365 -32.19 0.45 -18.83
CA GLY A 365 -31.56 0.09 -17.57
C GLY A 365 -30.49 -0.97 -17.68
N LEU A 366 -29.76 -1.19 -16.59
CA LEU A 366 -28.81 -2.29 -16.49
C LEU A 366 -29.47 -3.51 -15.85
N LEU A 367 -29.51 -4.61 -16.59
CA LEU A 367 -29.89 -5.93 -16.08
C LEU A 367 -28.64 -6.77 -15.81
N ALA A 368 -28.46 -7.20 -14.56
CA ALA A 368 -27.34 -8.04 -14.15
C ALA A 368 -27.81 -9.17 -13.22
N GLN A 369 -27.12 -10.30 -13.26
CA GLN A 369 -27.34 -11.37 -12.28
C GLN A 369 -26.26 -11.31 -11.21
N ASN A 370 -26.63 -11.17 -9.95
CA ASN A 370 -25.70 -11.35 -8.84
C ASN A 370 -25.35 -12.84 -8.72
N LEU A 371 -24.07 -13.17 -8.84
CA LEU A 371 -23.60 -14.56 -8.86
C LEU A 371 -23.53 -15.18 -7.46
N ALA A 372 -23.44 -14.36 -6.40
CA ALA A 372 -23.43 -14.85 -5.04
C ALA A 372 -24.83 -15.20 -4.53
N THR A 373 -25.84 -14.41 -4.88
CA THR A 373 -27.23 -14.60 -4.41
C THR A 373 -28.16 -15.22 -5.44
N GLY A 374 -27.75 -15.27 -6.71
CA GLY A 374 -28.59 -15.67 -7.84
C GLY A 374 -29.66 -14.63 -8.24
N GLN A 375 -29.78 -13.53 -7.50
CA GLN A 375 -30.79 -12.50 -7.72
C GLN A 375 -30.55 -11.75 -9.03
N LEU A 376 -31.63 -11.48 -9.76
CA LEU A 376 -31.61 -10.56 -10.90
C LEU A 376 -31.75 -9.13 -10.37
N LEU A 377 -30.78 -8.29 -10.74
CA LEU A 377 -30.73 -6.87 -10.45
C LEU A 377 -31.16 -6.13 -11.71
N HIS A 378 -32.29 -5.44 -11.62
CA HIS A 378 -32.73 -4.50 -12.64
C HIS A 378 -32.56 -3.09 -12.10
N MET A 379 -31.76 -2.28 -12.80
CA MET A 379 -31.53 -0.89 -12.45
C MET A 379 -32.00 0.00 -13.58
N PRO A 380 -33.26 0.49 -13.53
CA PRO A 380 -33.79 1.36 -14.54
C PRO A 380 -33.03 2.69 -14.56
N LEU A 381 -32.93 3.33 -15.72
CA LEU A 381 -32.31 4.65 -15.86
C LEU A 381 -33.14 5.76 -15.19
N GLN A 382 -34.43 5.52 -14.92
CA GLN A 382 -35.34 6.46 -14.24
C GLN A 382 -35.31 7.87 -14.86
N GLY A 383 -35.28 7.97 -16.19
CA GLY A 383 -35.22 9.24 -16.93
C GLY A 383 -33.82 9.86 -17.03
N ARG A 384 -32.77 9.20 -16.52
CA ARG A 384 -31.38 9.58 -16.81
C ARG A 384 -31.02 9.17 -18.25
N PRO A 385 -30.16 9.94 -18.95
CA PRO A 385 -29.67 9.50 -20.25
C PRO A 385 -28.83 8.23 -20.09
N ALA A 386 -28.78 7.38 -21.12
CA ALA A 386 -27.95 6.17 -21.13
C ALA A 386 -26.46 6.46 -20.83
N GLY A 387 -25.97 7.66 -21.18
CA GLY A 387 -24.63 8.15 -20.83
C GLY A 387 -24.36 8.39 -19.33
N ALA A 388 -25.38 8.28 -18.48
CA ALA A 388 -25.22 8.25 -17.03
C ALA A 388 -24.63 6.91 -16.54
N VAL A 389 -24.69 5.83 -17.33
CA VAL A 389 -23.97 4.59 -17.04
C VAL A 389 -22.60 4.67 -17.68
N ARG A 390 -21.57 4.62 -16.85
CA ARG A 390 -20.16 4.70 -17.26
C ARG A 390 -19.45 3.41 -16.90
N VAL A 391 -18.36 3.09 -17.61
CA VAL A 391 -17.64 1.83 -17.41
C VAL A 391 -16.22 2.11 -16.98
N ILE A 392 -15.78 1.48 -15.89
CA ILE A 392 -14.36 1.36 -15.53
C ILE A 392 -13.95 -0.06 -15.88
N VAL A 393 -12.91 -0.20 -16.69
CA VAL A 393 -12.38 -1.49 -17.13
C VAL A 393 -11.04 -1.67 -16.46
N ALA A 394 -10.96 -2.58 -15.50
CA ALA A 394 -9.73 -2.95 -14.84
C ALA A 394 -9.11 -4.15 -15.55
N ILE A 395 -7.94 -3.92 -16.16
CA ILE A 395 -7.22 -4.91 -16.94
C ILE A 395 -6.25 -5.67 -16.05
N VAL A 396 -6.40 -6.99 -16.01
CA VAL A 396 -5.43 -7.89 -15.39
C VAL A 396 -4.33 -8.14 -16.40
N ALA A 397 -3.13 -7.67 -16.11
CA ALA A 397 -1.95 -7.79 -16.96
C ALA A 397 -0.72 -8.16 -16.12
N PRO A 398 0.28 -8.84 -16.72
CA PRO A 398 1.56 -9.07 -16.07
C PRO A 398 2.27 -7.78 -15.67
N ILE A 399 3.04 -7.79 -14.58
CA ILE A 399 3.82 -6.63 -14.11
C ILE A 399 4.75 -6.05 -15.20
N ALA A 400 5.40 -6.90 -16.00
CA ALA A 400 6.25 -6.48 -17.13
C ALA A 400 5.46 -6.07 -18.39
N GLY A 401 4.13 -6.26 -18.39
CA GLY A 401 3.22 -6.12 -19.54
C GLY A 401 2.45 -4.80 -19.61
N ALA A 402 2.75 -3.82 -18.76
CA ALA A 402 2.09 -2.50 -18.79
C ALA A 402 2.31 -1.70 -20.11
N SER A 403 3.09 -2.24 -21.05
CA SER A 403 3.29 -1.72 -22.41
C SER A 403 2.31 -2.26 -23.47
N VAL A 404 1.34 -3.11 -23.08
CA VAL A 404 0.30 -3.56 -24.02
C VAL A 404 -0.57 -2.38 -24.41
N ALA A 405 -0.58 -2.04 -25.71
CA ALA A 405 -1.48 -1.05 -26.27
C ALA A 405 -2.93 -1.53 -26.09
N VAL A 406 -3.62 -0.99 -25.10
CA VAL A 406 -5.05 -1.22 -24.93
C VAL A 406 -5.78 -0.36 -25.96
N PRO A 407 -6.73 -0.92 -26.73
CA PRO A 407 -7.56 -0.11 -27.62
C PRO A 407 -8.21 1.02 -26.83
N HIS A 408 -8.01 2.26 -27.27
CA HIS A 408 -8.74 3.39 -26.72
C HIS A 408 -10.21 3.22 -27.08
N SER A 409 -11.04 3.06 -26.06
CA SER A 409 -12.48 3.14 -26.23
C SER A 409 -12.95 4.53 -25.82
N SER A 410 -13.82 5.15 -26.61
CA SER A 410 -14.18 6.56 -26.45
C SER A 410 -15.06 6.85 -25.23
N ALA A 411 -15.46 5.84 -24.44
CA ALA A 411 -16.33 6.05 -23.28
C ALA A 411 -16.13 5.11 -22.08
N ALA A 412 -15.38 4.00 -22.21
CA ALA A 412 -14.88 3.27 -21.05
C ALA A 412 -13.57 3.87 -20.51
N ARG A 413 -13.42 3.90 -19.18
CA ARG A 413 -12.18 4.25 -18.50
C ARG A 413 -11.36 3.00 -18.26
N THR A 414 -10.30 2.84 -19.04
CA THR A 414 -9.37 1.72 -18.89
C THR A 414 -8.32 2.05 -17.84
N LEU A 415 -8.13 1.13 -16.90
CA LEU A 415 -7.06 1.14 -15.90
C LEU A 415 -6.41 -0.25 -15.86
N PHE A 416 -5.12 -0.37 -15.58
CA PHE A 416 -4.59 -1.66 -15.12
C PHE A 416 -5.09 -1.93 -13.70
N LEU A 417 -5.14 -3.20 -13.29
CA LEU A 417 -5.61 -3.58 -11.96
C LEU A 417 -4.81 -2.89 -10.84
N VAL A 418 -3.49 -2.73 -11.03
CA VAL A 418 -2.61 -1.98 -10.12
C VAL A 418 -3.02 -0.50 -9.98
N ASP A 419 -3.45 0.14 -11.08
CA ASP A 419 -3.89 1.53 -11.05
C ASP A 419 -5.26 1.65 -10.38
N LEU A 420 -6.17 0.69 -10.60
CA LEU A 420 -7.42 0.62 -9.85
C LEU A 420 -7.15 0.53 -8.35
N VAL A 421 -6.26 -0.37 -7.92
CA VAL A 421 -5.86 -0.51 -6.51
C VAL A 421 -5.30 0.81 -5.98
N SER A 422 -4.33 1.39 -6.67
CA SER A 422 -3.66 2.64 -6.26
C SER A 422 -4.67 3.79 -6.08
N ILE A 423 -5.58 3.95 -7.05
CA ILE A 423 -6.59 5.01 -7.05
C ILE A 423 -7.65 4.74 -5.96
N VAL A 424 -8.19 3.52 -5.88
CA VAL A 424 -9.19 3.16 -4.84
C VAL A 424 -8.63 3.37 -3.44
N GLU A 425 -7.37 3.00 -3.21
CA GLU A 425 -6.72 3.24 -1.92
C GLU A 425 -6.52 4.73 -1.62
N SER A 426 -6.45 5.57 -2.65
CA SER A 426 -6.18 7.01 -2.52
C SER A 426 -7.43 7.91 -2.62
N VAL A 427 -8.61 7.35 -2.92
CA VAL A 427 -9.87 8.08 -2.89
C VAL A 427 -10.51 8.09 -1.51
N LYS A 428 -11.09 9.23 -1.13
CA LYS A 428 -11.82 9.38 0.13
C LYS A 428 -13.25 8.87 -0.02
N ARG A 429 -13.86 9.10 -1.18
CA ARG A 429 -15.25 8.71 -1.49
C ARG A 429 -15.39 8.35 -2.96
N VAL A 430 -16.46 7.63 -3.31
CA VAL A 430 -16.77 7.26 -4.69
C VAL A 430 -16.90 8.49 -5.61
N GLN A 431 -17.39 9.62 -5.09
CA GLN A 431 -17.54 10.85 -5.88
C GLN A 431 -16.21 11.43 -6.38
N ASP A 432 -15.08 11.06 -5.78
CA ASP A 432 -13.76 11.50 -6.24
C ASP A 432 -13.44 11.00 -7.66
N PHE A 433 -14.05 9.88 -8.10
CA PHE A 433 -13.90 9.38 -9.47
C PHE A 433 -14.50 10.33 -10.52
N GLU A 434 -15.63 11.00 -10.22
CA GLU A 434 -16.23 11.95 -11.15
C GLU A 434 -15.30 13.15 -11.39
N GLY A 435 -14.76 13.72 -10.30
CA GLY A 435 -13.82 14.84 -10.36
C GLY A 435 -12.51 14.46 -11.05
N PHE A 436 -11.97 13.28 -10.72
CA PHE A 436 -10.75 12.79 -11.35
C PHE A 436 -10.91 12.57 -12.86
N PHE A 437 -11.95 11.86 -13.30
CA PHE A 437 -12.12 11.62 -14.73
C PHE A 437 -12.50 12.89 -15.50
N ALA A 438 -13.25 13.83 -14.90
CA ALA A 438 -13.48 15.14 -15.50
C ALA A 438 -12.17 15.93 -15.67
N PHE A 439 -11.25 15.83 -14.70
CA PHE A 439 -9.91 16.41 -14.81
C PHE A 439 -9.11 15.77 -15.94
N VAL A 440 -9.16 14.44 -16.09
CA VAL A 440 -8.49 13.75 -17.20
C VAL A 440 -9.04 14.21 -18.55
N ASP A 441 -10.37 14.25 -18.71
CA ASP A 441 -11.02 14.68 -19.95
C ASP A 441 -10.65 16.12 -20.33
N ALA A 442 -10.62 17.02 -19.35
CA ALA A 442 -10.31 18.42 -19.58
C ALA A 442 -8.85 18.64 -20.05
N ASN A 443 -7.97 17.66 -19.86
CA ASN A 443 -6.53 17.79 -20.11
C ASN A 443 -5.96 16.72 -21.06
N GLU A 444 -6.81 15.93 -21.73
CA GLU A 444 -6.40 14.82 -22.60
C GLU A 444 -5.43 15.28 -23.70
N GLU A 445 -5.69 16.41 -24.35
CA GLU A 445 -4.83 16.96 -25.41
C GLU A 445 -3.51 17.52 -24.89
N SER A 446 -3.41 17.83 -23.59
CA SER A 446 -2.23 18.42 -22.96
C SER A 446 -1.37 17.39 -22.23
N ALA A 447 -1.83 16.14 -22.12
CA ALA A 447 -1.15 15.07 -21.41
C ALA A 447 0.05 14.51 -22.21
N SER A 448 1.15 14.23 -21.50
CA SER A 448 2.34 13.58 -22.06
C SER A 448 2.05 12.09 -22.34
N PRO A 449 2.61 11.48 -23.40
CA PRO A 449 2.41 10.07 -23.68
C PRO A 449 3.12 9.12 -22.69
N PHE A 450 3.92 9.64 -21.77
CA PHE A 450 4.74 8.86 -20.82
C PHE A 450 4.14 8.81 -19.41
N THR A 451 2.90 9.25 -19.22
CA THR A 451 2.27 9.33 -17.88
C THR A 451 1.23 8.23 -17.71
N SER A 452 1.21 7.65 -16.52
CA SER A 452 0.24 6.65 -16.08
C SER A 452 -1.05 7.28 -15.54
N PRO A 453 -2.15 6.52 -15.39
CA PRO A 453 -3.35 7.00 -14.72
C PRO A 453 -3.09 7.51 -13.30
N MET A 454 -2.10 6.94 -12.60
CA MET A 454 -1.75 7.37 -11.25
C MET A 454 -1.03 8.72 -11.22
N ASP A 455 -0.23 9.05 -12.26
CA ASP A 455 0.39 10.38 -12.39
C ASP A 455 -0.68 11.45 -12.62
N HIS A 456 -1.69 11.15 -13.44
CA HIS A 456 -2.86 12.02 -13.59
C HIS A 456 -3.63 12.18 -12.29
N PHE A 457 -3.77 11.12 -11.50
CA PHE A 457 -4.45 11.19 -10.20
C PHE A 457 -3.67 12.04 -9.20
N ALA A 458 -2.35 11.90 -9.14
CA ALA A 458 -1.47 12.75 -8.34
C ALA A 458 -1.61 14.22 -8.77
N ALA A 459 -1.52 14.51 -10.07
CA ALA A 459 -1.73 15.86 -10.60
C ALA A 459 -3.11 16.43 -10.22
N TYR A 460 -4.18 15.63 -10.32
CA TYR A 460 -5.53 16.01 -9.89
C TYR A 460 -5.56 16.39 -8.40
N ARG A 461 -4.93 15.60 -7.53
CA ARG A 461 -4.88 15.86 -6.08
C ARG A 461 -4.06 17.11 -5.74
N HIS A 462 -2.89 17.27 -6.35
CA HIS A 462 -1.98 18.39 -6.08
C HIS A 462 -2.53 19.72 -6.62
N SER A 463 -3.23 19.68 -7.74
CA SER A 463 -3.81 20.88 -8.38
C SER A 463 -5.22 21.22 -7.92
N HIS A 464 -5.77 20.48 -6.94
CA HIS A 464 -7.17 20.58 -6.52
C HIS A 464 -8.18 20.52 -7.69
N GLY A 465 -7.85 19.73 -8.72
CA GLY A 465 -8.69 19.55 -9.90
C GLY A 465 -8.55 20.62 -10.99
N VAL A 466 -7.56 21.52 -10.93
CA VAL A 466 -7.34 22.56 -11.95
C VAL A 466 -5.88 22.60 -12.40
N LEU A 467 -5.57 21.96 -13.52
CA LEU A 467 -4.20 21.91 -14.07
C LEU A 467 -3.79 23.25 -14.72
N ILE A 468 -4.71 23.90 -15.44
CA ILE A 468 -4.49 25.18 -16.11
C ILE A 468 -5.44 26.21 -15.52
N GLY A 469 -4.92 27.09 -14.67
CA GLY A 469 -5.62 28.26 -14.14
C GLY A 469 -5.27 29.54 -14.91
N GLY A 470 -6.24 30.43 -15.09
CA GLY A 470 -6.01 31.78 -15.63
C GLY A 470 -6.08 31.92 -17.16
N ALA A 471 -5.64 33.08 -17.66
CA ALA A 471 -5.80 33.47 -19.08
C ALA A 471 -4.71 32.92 -20.02
N ILE A 472 -3.62 32.36 -19.48
CA ILE A 472 -2.50 31.83 -20.28
C ILE A 472 -2.77 30.35 -20.55
N ARG A 473 -2.83 29.98 -21.83
CA ARG A 473 -2.93 28.58 -22.27
C ARG A 473 -1.53 28.09 -22.69
N PRO A 474 -0.88 27.20 -21.93
CA PRO A 474 0.39 26.64 -22.33
C PRO A 474 0.23 25.76 -23.58
N ASN A 475 1.26 25.67 -24.40
CA ASN A 475 1.26 24.83 -25.61
C ASN A 475 1.56 23.36 -25.31
N MET A 476 2.11 23.06 -24.12
CA MET A 476 2.44 21.70 -23.66
C MET A 476 2.57 21.72 -22.13
N ILE A 477 2.05 20.68 -21.46
CA ILE A 477 2.27 20.42 -20.04
C ILE A 477 2.90 19.05 -19.92
N MET A 478 4.09 18.98 -19.33
CA MET A 478 4.75 17.71 -19.07
C MET A 478 4.54 17.39 -17.60
N LEU A 479 3.67 16.42 -17.32
CA LEU A 479 3.57 15.85 -15.97
C LEU A 479 4.81 14.99 -15.73
N ASP A 480 5.23 14.95 -14.46
CA ASP A 480 6.26 14.03 -14.00
C ASP A 480 5.75 12.58 -14.15
N PRO A 481 6.42 11.72 -14.93
CA PRO A 481 6.03 10.32 -15.12
C PRO A 481 6.21 9.45 -13.86
N HIS A 482 6.80 9.99 -12.80
CA HIS A 482 6.94 9.34 -11.50
C HIS A 482 6.06 9.99 -10.42
N GLY A 483 5.28 11.02 -10.76
CA GLY A 483 4.49 11.80 -9.81
C GLY A 483 3.45 10.96 -9.06
N GLY A 484 2.92 9.92 -9.70
CA GLY A 484 1.99 8.96 -9.14
C GLY A 484 2.62 8.06 -8.08
N SER A 485 3.85 7.59 -8.33
CA SER A 485 4.64 6.81 -7.36
C SER A 485 5.01 7.67 -6.15
N ASN A 486 5.56 8.87 -6.39
CA ASN A 486 5.93 9.82 -5.34
C ASN A 486 4.74 10.18 -4.43
N PHE A 487 3.59 10.54 -5.02
CA PHE A 487 2.37 10.82 -4.26
C PHE A 487 1.93 9.62 -3.43
N ARG A 488 1.97 8.42 -4.01
CA ARG A 488 1.55 7.19 -3.34
C ARG A 488 2.46 6.85 -2.16
N PHE A 489 3.77 6.99 -2.34
CA PHE A 489 4.77 6.84 -1.29
C PHE A 489 4.50 7.80 -0.12
N GLU A 490 4.33 9.10 -0.41
CA GLU A 490 4.07 10.11 0.62
C GLU A 490 2.81 9.79 1.43
N LYS A 491 1.72 9.42 0.76
CA LYS A 491 0.45 9.07 1.44
C LYS A 491 0.58 7.82 2.31
N LEU A 492 1.27 6.79 1.83
CA LEU A 492 1.51 5.58 2.61
C LEU A 492 2.43 5.85 3.81
N ARG A 493 3.48 6.64 3.62
CA ARG A 493 4.39 7.06 4.69
C ARG A 493 3.65 7.85 5.78
N GLU A 494 2.83 8.84 5.39
CA GLU A 494 2.00 9.61 6.31
C GLU A 494 1.02 8.71 7.10
N PHE A 495 0.37 7.78 6.39
CA PHE A 495 -0.56 6.83 6.99
C PHE A 495 0.14 5.94 8.04
N TRP A 496 1.27 5.31 7.68
CA TRP A 496 1.97 4.39 8.57
C TRP A 496 2.73 5.09 9.71
N ALA A 497 3.14 6.35 9.52
CA ALA A 497 3.68 7.18 10.60
C ALA A 497 2.60 7.51 11.65
N SER A 498 1.36 7.70 11.21
CA SER A 498 0.22 8.01 12.08
C SER A 498 -0.47 6.77 12.64
N ALA A 499 -0.25 5.60 12.04
CA ALA A 499 -0.93 4.36 12.41
C ALA A 499 -0.68 3.95 13.89
N PRO A 500 -1.71 3.43 14.58
CA PRO A 500 -1.51 2.84 15.90
C PRO A 500 -0.69 1.54 15.81
N ARG A 501 -0.17 1.08 16.95
CA ARG A 501 0.56 -0.20 17.03
C ARG A 501 -0.28 -1.40 16.58
N ARG A 502 -1.58 -1.39 16.88
CA ARG A 502 -2.57 -2.34 16.38
C ARG A 502 -3.81 -1.56 15.93
N PHE A 503 -4.45 -2.00 14.86
CA PHE A 503 -5.74 -1.48 14.40
C PHE A 503 -6.89 -2.21 15.11
N PRO A 504 -8.12 -1.66 15.12
CA PRO A 504 -9.28 -2.31 15.74
C PRO A 504 -9.53 -3.73 15.21
N ASP A 505 -9.18 -3.98 13.94
CA ASP A 505 -9.24 -5.28 13.28
C ASP A 505 -7.94 -5.56 12.52
N ASP A 506 -7.89 -6.69 11.82
CA ASP A 506 -6.71 -7.15 11.07
C ASP A 506 -6.69 -6.60 9.64
N GLU A 507 -7.45 -5.54 9.36
CA GLU A 507 -7.54 -4.88 8.05
C GLU A 507 -7.16 -3.39 8.10
N PRO A 508 -5.90 -3.03 8.42
CA PRO A 508 -5.46 -1.64 8.57
C PRO A 508 -5.92 -0.67 7.48
N THR A 509 -5.91 -1.09 6.21
CA THR A 509 -6.19 -0.22 5.04
C THR A 509 -7.67 0.12 4.86
N THR A 510 -8.57 -0.50 5.62
CA THR A 510 -10.00 -0.11 5.67
C THR A 510 -10.24 1.06 6.62
N TRP A 511 -9.24 1.47 7.39
CA TRP A 511 -9.29 2.60 8.31
C TRP A 511 -8.57 3.80 7.71
N SER A 512 -9.17 4.98 7.86
CA SER A 512 -8.47 6.26 7.73
C SER A 512 -8.00 6.68 9.12
N VAL A 513 -6.76 7.14 9.22
CA VAL A 513 -6.18 7.61 10.49
C VAL A 513 -6.05 9.12 10.42
N GLU A 514 -6.74 9.83 11.30
CA GLU A 514 -6.63 11.28 11.43
C GLU A 514 -5.78 11.59 12.67
N PRO A 515 -4.61 12.24 12.48
CA PRO A 515 -3.80 12.69 13.61
C PRO A 515 -4.58 13.79 14.33
N THR A 516 -4.87 13.57 15.61
CA THR A 516 -5.40 14.61 16.50
C THR A 516 -4.24 15.30 17.22
N GLU A 517 -4.42 16.55 17.62
CA GLU A 517 -3.36 17.27 18.38
C GLU A 517 -2.97 16.46 19.63
N GLY A 518 -1.70 16.10 19.75
CA GLY A 518 -1.18 15.32 20.88
C GLY A 518 -0.95 13.84 20.56
N THR A 519 -1.32 12.94 21.50
CA THR A 519 -1.03 11.50 21.42
C THR A 519 -2.24 10.64 21.07
N LEU A 520 -3.41 11.27 21.00
CA LEU A 520 -4.67 10.63 20.65
C LEU A 520 -4.78 10.46 19.13
N ARG A 521 -5.43 9.38 18.71
CA ARG A 521 -5.67 9.09 17.29
C ARG A 521 -7.13 8.75 17.06
N GLN A 522 -7.71 9.36 16.03
CA GLN A 522 -9.03 9.01 15.54
C GLN A 522 -8.89 8.12 14.32
N LEU A 523 -9.62 7.00 14.31
CA LEU A 523 -9.71 6.10 13.18
C LEU A 523 -11.15 6.05 12.68
N ILE A 524 -11.31 6.19 11.37
CA ILE A 524 -12.61 6.22 10.69
C ILE A 524 -12.65 5.05 9.71
N HIS A 525 -13.62 4.14 9.85
CA HIS A 525 -13.78 3.04 8.91
C HIS A 525 -14.29 3.58 7.57
N ARG A 526 -13.71 3.13 6.44
CA ARG A 526 -14.00 3.69 5.12
C ARG A 526 -15.38 3.29 4.59
N SER A 527 -15.79 2.04 4.78
CA SER A 527 -17.10 1.54 4.29
C SER A 527 -18.22 1.45 5.32
N ARG A 528 -17.91 1.62 6.61
CA ARG A 528 -18.85 1.46 7.71
C ARG A 528 -18.89 2.76 8.49
N PRO A 529 -20.03 3.12 9.09
CA PRO A 529 -20.17 4.32 9.89
C PRO A 529 -19.56 4.12 11.29
N GLN A 530 -18.33 3.62 11.36
CA GLN A 530 -17.64 3.26 12.59
C GLN A 530 -16.49 4.22 12.85
N LEU A 531 -16.39 4.67 14.09
CA LEU A 531 -15.32 5.52 14.60
C LEU A 531 -14.61 4.78 15.73
N SER A 532 -13.30 4.99 15.84
CA SER A 532 -12.50 4.50 16.96
C SER A 532 -11.56 5.59 17.46
N TRP A 533 -11.53 5.78 18.77
CA TRP A 533 -10.48 6.52 19.45
C TRP A 533 -9.50 5.54 20.09
N CYS A 534 -8.21 5.78 19.87
CA CYS A 534 -7.15 4.84 20.21
C CYS A 534 -6.24 5.36 21.32
N ALA A 535 -6.05 4.54 22.36
CA ALA A 535 -4.99 4.69 23.34
C ALA A 535 -3.88 3.67 23.07
N ASP A 536 -2.78 4.13 22.46
CA ASP A 536 -1.68 3.28 22.00
C ASP A 536 -0.38 3.46 22.78
N ARG A 537 -0.34 4.35 23.78
CA ARG A 537 0.80 4.50 24.71
C ARG A 537 0.85 3.40 25.77
N VAL A 538 -0.25 2.68 25.97
CA VAL A 538 -0.37 1.52 26.86
C VAL A 538 -0.28 0.21 26.09
N VAL A 539 0.22 -0.84 26.74
CA VAL A 539 0.18 -2.21 26.21
C VAL A 539 -0.87 -2.98 27.01
N PRO A 540 -1.93 -3.51 26.38
CA PRO A 540 -2.28 -3.52 24.95
C PRO A 540 -2.75 -2.18 24.37
N THR A 541 -2.82 -2.12 23.04
CA THR A 541 -3.52 -1.02 22.34
C THR A 541 -5.01 -1.11 22.65
N LEU A 542 -5.59 -0.01 23.16
CA LEU A 542 -7.00 0.07 23.51
C LEU A 542 -7.77 0.89 22.47
N HIS A 543 -8.83 0.30 21.93
CA HIS A 543 -9.76 0.97 21.04
C HIS A 543 -11.10 1.13 21.74
N PHE A 544 -11.59 2.36 21.76
CA PHE A 544 -12.97 2.67 22.14
C PHE A 544 -13.70 3.03 20.85
N MET A 545 -14.75 2.30 20.55
CA MET A 545 -15.44 2.34 19.26
C MET A 545 -16.90 2.71 19.43
N LEU A 546 -17.43 3.44 18.47
CA LEU A 546 -18.86 3.64 18.31
C LEU A 546 -19.26 3.36 16.86
N ASP A 547 -20.48 2.87 16.70
CA ASP A 547 -21.09 2.63 15.40
C ASP A 547 -22.28 3.57 15.26
N VAL A 548 -22.15 4.57 14.39
CA VAL A 548 -23.07 5.71 14.29
C VAL A 548 -24.46 5.25 13.82
N GLU A 549 -24.55 4.16 13.06
CA GLU A 549 -25.83 3.64 12.56
C GLU A 549 -26.35 2.44 13.38
N ALA A 550 -25.64 2.02 14.43
CA ALA A 550 -26.08 0.89 15.25
C ALA A 550 -27.28 1.21 16.15
N GLN A 551 -27.52 2.49 16.44
CA GLN A 551 -28.63 2.97 17.27
C GLN A 551 -29.23 4.22 16.62
N ASP A 552 -30.57 4.34 16.66
CA ASP A 552 -31.27 5.53 16.21
C ASP A 552 -31.16 6.64 17.27
N LEU A 553 -29.98 7.27 17.32
CA LEU A 553 -29.66 8.33 18.27
C LEU A 553 -29.78 9.70 17.60
N GLU A 554 -30.37 10.66 18.30
CA GLU A 554 -30.27 12.06 17.92
C GLU A 554 -28.81 12.52 17.86
N LEU A 555 -28.52 13.47 16.98
CA LEU A 555 -27.15 13.97 16.76
C LEU A 555 -26.47 14.46 18.06
N ALA A 556 -27.22 15.06 18.98
CA ALA A 556 -26.69 15.52 20.26
C ALA A 556 -26.22 14.35 21.14
N HIS A 557 -27.03 13.28 21.25
CA HIS A 557 -26.68 12.07 22.00
C HIS A 557 -25.52 11.30 21.34
N GLY A 558 -25.50 11.24 20.01
CA GLY A 558 -24.38 10.65 19.26
C GLY A 558 -23.05 11.37 19.52
N LYS A 559 -23.06 12.72 19.48
CA LYS A 559 -21.88 13.53 19.84
C LYS A 559 -21.44 13.33 21.28
N LEU A 560 -22.39 13.17 22.21
CA LEU A 560 -22.08 12.93 23.61
C LEU A 560 -21.42 11.57 23.82
N LEU A 561 -21.90 10.53 23.12
CA LEU A 561 -21.27 9.21 23.12
C LEU A 561 -19.86 9.27 22.51
N GLU A 562 -19.67 9.99 21.41
CA GLU A 562 -18.34 10.21 20.81
C GLU A 562 -17.40 10.91 21.78
N LEU A 563 -17.87 11.95 22.47
CA LEU A 563 -17.10 12.66 23.49
C LEU A 563 -16.72 11.77 24.67
N PHE A 564 -17.61 10.88 25.11
CA PHE A 564 -17.27 9.87 26.13
C PHE A 564 -16.12 8.96 25.66
N VAL A 565 -16.23 8.40 24.45
CA VAL A 565 -15.22 7.51 23.85
C VAL A 565 -13.87 8.23 23.73
N HIS A 566 -13.89 9.51 23.34
CA HIS A 566 -12.72 10.39 23.32
C HIS A 566 -12.11 10.57 24.73
N CYS A 567 -12.91 10.96 25.72
CA CYS A 567 -12.46 11.18 27.10
C CYS A 567 -11.81 9.94 27.72
N VAL A 568 -12.37 8.75 27.48
CA VAL A 568 -11.78 7.49 27.99
C VAL A 568 -10.43 7.24 27.33
N ALA A 569 -10.34 7.36 26.01
CA ALA A 569 -9.11 7.11 25.26
C ALA A 569 -7.99 8.08 25.68
N ASP A 570 -8.30 9.37 25.79
CA ASP A 570 -7.36 10.39 26.24
C ASP A 570 -6.89 10.13 27.68
N ALA A 571 -7.82 9.77 28.57
CA ALA A 571 -7.51 9.48 29.96
C ALA A 571 -6.47 8.37 30.12
N TRP A 572 -6.54 7.34 29.27
CA TRP A 572 -5.58 6.24 29.22
C TRP A 572 -4.22 6.67 28.66
N ASN A 573 -4.18 7.46 27.58
CA ASN A 573 -2.94 7.94 26.98
C ASN A 573 -2.16 8.88 27.91
N GLU A 574 -2.83 9.85 28.53
CA GLU A 574 -2.22 10.80 29.46
C GLU A 574 -1.67 10.13 30.74
N ARG A 575 -2.15 8.93 31.05
CA ARG A 575 -1.79 8.17 32.25
C ARG A 575 -1.03 6.88 31.93
N ALA A 576 -0.53 6.73 30.70
CA ALA A 576 0.05 5.47 30.23
C ALA A 576 1.17 4.94 31.14
N GLU A 577 2.00 5.84 31.68
CA GLU A 577 3.11 5.51 32.59
C GLU A 577 2.67 4.88 33.92
N LEU A 578 1.39 5.03 34.30
CA LEU A 578 0.84 4.47 35.53
C LEU A 578 0.45 2.99 35.38
N PHE A 579 0.42 2.47 34.16
CA PHE A 579 -0.04 1.12 33.87
C PHE A 579 1.13 0.22 33.50
N PRO A 580 1.28 -0.95 34.16
CA PRO A 580 2.32 -1.89 33.80
C PRO A 580 2.02 -2.50 32.42
N THR A 581 3.07 -2.84 31.67
CA THR A 581 2.96 -3.36 30.30
C THR A 581 2.31 -4.75 30.21
N ASP A 582 2.22 -5.46 31.33
CA ASP A 582 1.61 -6.80 31.46
C ASP A 582 0.22 -6.76 32.11
N LEU A 583 -0.41 -5.59 32.21
CA LEU A 583 -1.70 -5.41 32.86
C LEU A 583 -2.78 -6.34 32.27
N LEU A 584 -2.73 -6.59 30.96
CA LEU A 584 -3.71 -7.37 30.22
C LEU A 584 -2.99 -8.38 29.32
N ALA A 585 -3.55 -9.59 29.20
CA ALA A 585 -2.94 -10.70 28.48
C ALA A 585 -3.01 -10.56 26.94
N HIS A 586 -3.96 -9.77 26.43
CA HIS A 586 -4.16 -9.56 25.01
C HIS A 586 -3.25 -8.42 24.51
N GLN A 587 -2.97 -8.35 23.21
CA GLN A 587 -2.19 -7.28 22.55
C GLN A 587 -3.09 -6.14 22.03
N ARG A 588 -4.37 -6.44 21.79
CA ARG A 588 -5.41 -5.51 21.37
C ARG A 588 -6.66 -5.69 22.22
N ILE A 589 -7.28 -4.59 22.60
CA ILE A 589 -8.60 -4.60 23.22
C ILE A 589 -9.50 -3.61 22.50
N VAL A 590 -10.66 -4.08 22.07
CA VAL A 590 -11.68 -3.25 21.42
C VAL A 590 -12.92 -3.21 22.32
N THR A 591 -13.42 -2.01 22.59
CA THR A 591 -14.65 -1.78 23.36
C THR A 591 -15.64 -1.03 22.48
N HIS A 592 -16.69 -1.71 22.05
CA HIS A 592 -17.83 -1.11 21.38
C HIS A 592 -18.75 -0.47 22.42
N CYS A 593 -18.83 0.85 22.40
CA CYS A 593 -19.67 1.65 23.26
C CYS A 593 -21.01 1.92 22.57
N ARG A 594 -22.10 1.66 23.28
CA ARG A 594 -23.48 1.94 22.87
C ARG A 594 -24.13 2.82 23.92
N ALA A 595 -25.05 3.70 23.53
CA ALA A 595 -25.83 4.46 24.50
C ALA A 595 -26.83 3.53 25.20
N ASN A 596 -26.96 3.67 26.52
CA ASN A 596 -28.10 3.11 27.24
C ASN A 596 -29.33 3.97 26.94
N LEU A 597 -30.28 3.44 26.15
CA LEU A 597 -31.45 4.19 25.67
C LEU A 597 -32.42 4.58 26.80
N ASP A 598 -32.38 3.86 27.92
CA ASP A 598 -33.19 4.17 29.11
C ASP A 598 -32.57 5.31 29.95
N ARG A 599 -31.33 5.72 29.63
CA ARG A 599 -30.52 6.67 30.40
C ARG A 599 -29.94 7.79 29.50
N LEU A 600 -30.81 8.42 28.71
CA LEU A 600 -30.45 9.58 27.90
C LEU A 600 -30.60 10.90 28.69
N PRO A 601 -29.80 11.94 28.38
CA PRO A 601 -29.96 13.27 28.98
C PRO A 601 -31.37 13.85 28.74
N SER A 602 -31.93 14.53 29.74
CA SER A 602 -33.18 15.28 29.59
C SER A 602 -32.89 16.76 29.37
N GLU A 603 -33.71 17.46 28.56
CA GLU A 603 -33.54 18.90 28.27
C GLU A 603 -33.58 19.80 29.54
N ARG A 604 -34.07 19.29 30.67
CA ARG A 604 -34.23 20.06 31.92
C ARG A 604 -33.05 19.92 32.89
N GLY A 605 -32.01 19.17 32.52
CA GLY A 605 -30.94 18.80 33.45
C GLY A 605 -31.44 17.72 34.44
N GLY A 606 -30.68 16.65 34.57
CA GLY A 606 -31.00 15.55 35.50
C GLY A 606 -30.17 15.63 36.78
N GLU A 607 -30.67 15.05 37.87
CA GLU A 607 -29.85 14.79 39.06
C GLU A 607 -28.82 13.69 38.75
N PRO A 608 -27.60 13.75 39.34
CA PRO A 608 -26.56 12.75 39.11
C PRO A 608 -27.03 11.35 39.56
N SER A 609 -26.99 10.40 38.63
CA SER A 609 -27.24 8.99 38.93
C SER A 609 -26.09 8.41 39.76
N THR A 610 -26.42 7.55 40.73
CA THR A 610 -25.44 6.77 41.50
C THR A 610 -25.10 5.42 40.86
N ASP A 611 -25.76 5.08 39.76
CA ASP A 611 -25.54 3.82 39.05
C ASP A 611 -24.19 3.83 38.32
N PRO A 612 -23.59 2.66 38.04
CA PRO A 612 -22.35 2.58 37.25
C PRO A 612 -22.48 3.26 35.89
N LEU A 613 -21.45 3.97 35.46
CA LEU A 613 -21.43 4.65 34.15
C LEU A 613 -21.52 3.65 32.98
N LEU A 614 -20.95 2.46 33.19
CA LEU A 614 -20.79 1.42 32.19
C LEU A 614 -21.49 0.12 32.61
N THR A 615 -22.50 -0.27 31.84
CA THR A 615 -23.36 -1.44 32.10
C THR A 615 -23.37 -2.43 30.93
N ALA A 616 -24.07 -3.56 31.10
CA ALA A 616 -24.34 -4.56 30.04
C ALA A 616 -23.11 -5.09 29.28
N TRP A 617 -21.99 -5.26 30.01
CA TRP A 617 -20.75 -5.79 29.48
C TRP A 617 -20.93 -7.20 28.88
N SER A 618 -20.54 -7.38 27.62
CA SER A 618 -20.57 -8.68 26.94
C SER A 618 -19.36 -8.89 26.03
N ILE A 619 -18.88 -10.13 25.92
CA ILE A 619 -17.76 -10.48 25.04
C ILE A 619 -18.32 -10.80 23.66
N ARG A 620 -17.87 -10.05 22.65
CA ARG A 620 -18.20 -10.32 21.24
C ARG A 620 -17.24 -11.32 20.62
N GLU A 621 -15.95 -11.15 20.89
CA GLU A 621 -14.89 -11.98 20.34
C GLU A 621 -13.71 -12.06 21.31
N ARG A 622 -13.09 -13.23 21.40
CA ARG A 622 -11.85 -13.43 22.15
C ARG A 622 -10.95 -14.42 21.43
N ASN A 623 -9.72 -13.98 21.14
CA ASN A 623 -8.64 -14.84 20.66
C ASN A 623 -7.36 -14.55 21.47
N ALA A 624 -6.23 -15.16 21.11
CA ALA A 624 -4.98 -15.01 21.86
C ALA A 624 -4.48 -13.55 21.88
N ASP A 625 -4.66 -12.82 20.79
CA ASP A 625 -4.12 -11.47 20.61
C ASP A 625 -5.14 -10.36 20.89
N SER A 626 -6.44 -10.64 20.76
CA SER A 626 -7.51 -9.63 20.75
C SER A 626 -8.69 -10.00 21.63
N LEU A 627 -9.23 -8.99 22.33
CA LEU A 627 -10.48 -9.09 23.09
C LEU A 627 -11.44 -7.96 22.69
N VAL A 628 -12.57 -8.33 22.10
CA VAL A 628 -13.63 -7.42 21.66
C VAL A 628 -14.84 -7.54 22.59
N VAL A 629 -15.30 -6.43 23.14
CA VAL A 629 -16.45 -6.39 24.04
C VAL A 629 -17.44 -5.31 23.64
N ASP A 630 -18.69 -5.49 24.01
CA ASP A 630 -19.75 -4.49 23.95
C ASP A 630 -20.05 -3.97 25.37
N VAL A 631 -20.37 -2.67 25.47
CA VAL A 631 -20.74 -2.00 26.73
C VAL A 631 -21.79 -0.92 26.46
N GLU A 632 -22.70 -0.73 27.41
CA GLU A 632 -23.66 0.37 27.41
C GLU A 632 -23.17 1.53 28.28
N VAL A 633 -23.39 2.76 27.83
CA VAL A 633 -22.96 4.01 28.45
C VAL A 633 -24.17 4.82 28.88
N ASP A 634 -24.23 5.19 30.16
CA ASP A 634 -25.22 6.13 30.69
C ASP A 634 -24.88 7.56 30.22
N LEU A 635 -25.54 8.02 29.15
CA LEU A 635 -25.29 9.33 28.57
C LEU A 635 -25.78 10.47 29.46
N SER A 636 -26.77 10.25 30.32
CA SER A 636 -27.21 11.26 31.29
C SER A 636 -26.09 11.63 32.28
N GLN A 637 -25.34 10.63 32.75
CA GLN A 637 -24.16 10.85 33.59
C GLN A 637 -23.01 11.49 32.83
N VAL A 638 -22.82 11.16 31.55
CA VAL A 638 -21.81 11.80 30.71
C VAL A 638 -22.10 13.30 30.56
N ALA A 639 -23.36 13.68 30.26
CA ALA A 639 -23.74 15.08 30.17
C ALA A 639 -23.45 15.84 31.47
N PHE A 640 -23.89 15.30 32.61
CA PHE A 640 -23.65 15.90 33.92
C PHE A 640 -22.17 16.06 34.25
N GLY A 641 -21.36 15.03 33.97
CA GLY A 641 -19.92 15.06 34.22
C GLY A 641 -19.15 16.08 33.38
N LEU A 642 -19.72 16.52 32.26
CA LEU A 642 -19.13 17.53 31.36
C LEU A 642 -19.59 18.97 31.66
N GLU A 643 -20.65 19.15 32.45
CA GLU A 643 -21.12 20.48 32.88
C GLU A 643 -20.17 21.12 33.93
N ASP A 644 -19.44 20.32 34.72
CA ASP A 644 -18.45 20.77 35.72
C ASP A 644 -16.99 20.52 35.27
N THR A 645 -16.61 21.10 34.12
CA THR A 645 -15.27 20.91 33.49
C THR A 645 -14.19 21.84 34.04
N ALA A 646 -14.08 21.96 35.36
CA ALA A 646 -12.99 22.73 35.98
C ALA A 646 -11.62 22.02 35.91
N ASP A 647 -11.60 20.69 35.82
CA ASP A 647 -10.39 19.87 35.71
C ASP A 647 -10.64 18.51 35.02
N ALA A 648 -9.58 17.72 34.82
CA ALA A 648 -9.61 16.42 34.16
C ALA A 648 -10.21 15.27 35.02
N ARG A 649 -11.09 15.56 35.98
CA ARG A 649 -11.70 14.55 36.88
C ARG A 649 -12.64 13.61 36.15
N PHE A 650 -13.42 14.11 35.20
CA PHE A 650 -14.40 13.29 34.50
C PHE A 650 -13.73 12.24 33.59
N GLU A 651 -12.73 12.64 32.81
CA GLU A 651 -11.86 11.72 32.05
C GLU A 651 -11.28 10.62 32.93
N ALA A 652 -10.75 11.03 34.10
CA ALA A 652 -10.24 10.14 35.12
C ALA A 652 -11.30 9.13 35.62
N PHE A 653 -12.51 9.61 35.89
CA PHE A 653 -13.63 8.78 36.31
C PHE A 653 -14.01 7.76 35.22
N CYS A 654 -14.11 8.17 33.97
CA CYS A 654 -14.44 7.32 32.83
C CYS A 654 -13.45 6.15 32.67
N ALA A 655 -12.14 6.40 32.75
CA ALA A 655 -11.12 5.34 32.72
C ALA A 655 -11.22 4.40 33.92
N GLY A 656 -11.53 4.94 35.11
CA GLY A 656 -11.76 4.17 36.33
C GLY A 656 -12.98 3.23 36.23
N GLU A 657 -14.07 3.70 35.66
CA GLU A 657 -15.27 2.90 35.41
C GLU A 657 -15.01 1.78 34.40
N TRP A 658 -14.28 2.06 33.32
CA TRP A 658 -13.89 1.02 32.37
C TRP A 658 -13.03 -0.08 33.02
N LEU A 659 -12.07 0.31 33.87
CA LEU A 659 -11.27 -0.65 34.64
C LEU A 659 -12.14 -1.52 35.57
N ARG A 660 -13.10 -0.91 36.27
CA ARG A 660 -13.99 -1.64 37.19
C ARG A 660 -14.88 -2.63 36.45
N GLY A 661 -15.49 -2.22 35.35
CA GLY A 661 -16.39 -3.05 34.56
C GLY A 661 -15.72 -4.31 33.98
N ARG A 662 -14.41 -4.24 33.70
CA ARG A 662 -13.62 -5.37 33.15
C ARG A 662 -12.96 -6.28 34.17
N ALA A 663 -13.01 -5.97 35.47
CA ALA A 663 -12.32 -6.75 36.49
C ALA A 663 -12.65 -8.25 36.54
N PRO A 664 -13.87 -8.73 36.17
CA PRO A 664 -14.13 -10.17 36.07
C PRO A 664 -13.28 -10.90 35.02
N TRP A 665 -12.65 -10.18 34.10
CA TRP A 665 -11.93 -10.73 32.95
C TRP A 665 -10.41 -10.55 33.05
N TRP A 666 -9.91 -10.07 34.18
CA TRP A 666 -8.48 -9.87 34.41
C TRP A 666 -7.80 -11.16 34.86
N ALA A 667 -6.57 -11.38 34.38
CA ALA A 667 -5.77 -12.55 34.74
C ALA A 667 -5.29 -12.53 36.21
N ARG A 668 -5.36 -11.37 36.90
CA ARG A 668 -4.96 -11.19 38.30
C ARG A 668 -5.81 -10.11 39.00
N PRO A 669 -6.10 -10.25 40.32
CA PRO A 669 -6.86 -9.26 41.07
C PRO A 669 -5.99 -8.05 41.44
N TRP A 670 -5.92 -7.04 40.55
CA TRP A 670 -5.14 -5.81 40.74
C TRP A 670 -5.98 -4.58 41.15
N MET A 671 -7.30 -4.77 41.36
CA MET A 671 -8.27 -3.71 41.65
C MET A 671 -7.85 -2.79 42.81
N SER A 672 -7.17 -3.31 43.84
CA SER A 672 -6.72 -2.51 45.00
C SER A 672 -5.54 -1.58 44.66
N ARG A 673 -4.51 -2.07 43.96
CA ARG A 673 -3.31 -1.29 43.61
C ARG A 673 -3.59 -0.18 42.58
N CYS A 674 -4.39 -0.47 41.55
CA CYS A 674 -4.74 0.56 40.55
C CYS A 674 -5.61 1.65 41.20
N CYS A 675 -6.61 1.30 42.01
CA CYS A 675 -7.40 2.30 42.74
C CYS A 675 -6.57 3.13 43.73
N GLU A 676 -5.53 2.55 44.34
CA GLU A 676 -4.65 3.24 45.30
C GLU A 676 -3.63 4.17 44.62
N ILE A 677 -3.07 3.77 43.47
CA ILE A 677 -2.24 4.64 42.60
C ILE A 677 -3.06 5.82 42.08
N TRP A 678 -4.32 5.56 41.69
CA TRP A 678 -5.26 6.58 41.26
C TRP A 678 -5.69 7.54 42.39
N ARG A 679 -5.79 7.07 43.64
CA ARG A 679 -6.08 7.94 44.81
C ARG A 679 -4.88 8.77 45.25
N ARG A 680 -3.65 8.24 45.22
CA ARG A 680 -2.44 8.91 45.77
C ARG A 680 -2.06 10.23 45.08
N ARG A 681 -2.42 10.42 43.80
CA ARG A 681 -2.19 11.70 43.10
C ARG A 681 -3.37 12.67 43.09
N ARG A 682 -4.54 12.26 43.61
CA ARG A 682 -5.66 13.18 43.91
C ARG A 682 -5.21 14.31 44.87
N THR A 683 -4.17 14.05 45.65
CA THR A 683 -3.56 14.96 46.64
C THR A 683 -2.34 15.76 46.14
N GLU A 684 -1.64 15.33 45.09
CA GLU A 684 -0.38 15.99 44.67
C GLU A 684 -0.55 17.11 43.62
N ARG A 685 -1.69 17.21 42.93
CA ARG A 685 -1.99 18.32 41.99
C ARG A 685 -2.69 19.53 42.61
N LEU A 686 -3.00 19.51 43.90
CA LEU A 686 -3.50 20.70 44.63
C LEU A 686 -2.38 21.72 44.94
N ALA A 687 -1.13 21.46 44.53
CA ALA A 687 0.04 22.26 44.92
C ALA A 687 0.84 22.90 43.76
N SER A 688 0.33 22.95 42.51
CA SER A 688 1.04 23.63 41.42
C SER A 688 0.12 24.51 40.56
N PRO A 689 0.45 25.80 40.31
CA PRO A 689 -0.43 26.71 39.57
C PRO A 689 -0.41 26.45 38.06
N SER A 690 -1.58 26.67 37.46
CA SER A 690 -1.98 26.40 36.08
C SER A 690 -1.35 27.32 35.04
N HIS A 691 -0.92 26.74 33.91
CA HIS A 691 -0.89 27.45 32.63
C HIS A 691 -2.29 27.37 31.99
N LYS A 692 -2.89 28.55 31.81
CA LYS A 692 -4.18 28.75 31.14
C LYS A 692 -4.13 28.21 29.71
N ARG A 693 -4.98 27.22 29.40
CA ARG A 693 -5.42 26.91 28.04
C ARG A 693 -6.58 27.85 27.71
N SER A 694 -6.42 28.65 26.66
CA SER A 694 -7.51 29.34 25.96
C SER A 694 -8.26 28.29 25.11
N GLY A 695 -9.57 28.17 25.32
CA GLY A 695 -10.44 27.30 24.52
C GLY A 695 -10.68 27.84 23.10
N PRO A 696 -11.34 27.04 22.24
CA PRO A 696 -11.89 27.51 20.97
C PRO A 696 -13.01 28.55 21.16
#